data_AF-A0A5B1CNV4-F1
#
_entry.id   AF-A0A5B1CNV4-F1
#
_cell.length_a   1.000
_cell.length_b   1.000
_cell.length_c   1.000
_cell.angle_alpha   90.00
_cell.angle_beta   90.00
_cell.angle_gamma   90.00
#
_symmetry.space_group_name_H-M   'P 1'
#
loop_
_entity.id
_entity.type
_entity.pdbx_description
1 polymer ?
#
loop_
_entity_poly.entity_id
_entity_poly.type
_entity_poly.pdbx_seq_one_letter_code
_entity_poly.pdbx_strand_id
1 'polypeptide(L)'
;MEASKLARKKPARKRPNKPDALPKPLAHPDNKALSPDAMFNLLRVLSEAGAPEPVLQAAANAQNAAASGDIQPLLEFFEAIGLDPNQIDADGGLGPTQDPCDVFPMSSPRAAAVLLANQSEDRTIEEEVEFMESVLAIDPKSVEALIGMAMECDDSDAVKYFHQACEFGVKKLKQDYRLTNYWIGLRNQMGVDLVERARLTDAIEILLPAIDEDERDGAGTRFFIIDLMLRLGWWDELGELLGRFPDDGIGPGIFAKAIRLHHLQPESEEAVKALKDAHRDKPFVAPILISPLPLPTNLASRYALGSREEGFVIARYLKPGLRANPGTIRWIRDSLNLSVDDQDGASERWKETEDEKYEEYEHKPGPGDLHIALDLPEVDETWIYHGQKNRGGDYLCLVLCEDTPVSFGSCESAPKTRELRQFILDAVCDPLFGKPRRPRLIRVANKATLNMLQKGVGTYGVACECVKPSAFEKMAFKEIAEQAGRGLKMMEESEGSSLADFDIDKIPGTDSPWFVAVMQPPIWVGDQSTPYRPYLQLVVDGEDGMILKTEMTQAIPTAKQQVETVADTMLRPMTGSPRCPGVIVTHPQLDRAEFDSAMRELTNSDCVEIVSGDDEISSLFKSLIIDMVRSNDPTGMALIEQDGVDSELLGRLYQAAARFYRVSPWNLVGGDQLIRVVSGSTPGHQWGVGVMGQMGQTMGLSVIDGVDTAKAMVREECDMNRLSAISVQFDEAFDLPPRELWQIETENYEIANEEAYPLFLRIKNGEGGHTVDAGEIRALIDMLNHLPAFLRQDRTKETTVHGVAGTASHLELQWISV
;
A
#
# COMPACT_ATOMS: atom_id res chain seq x y z
N MET A 1 -67.52 29.47 8.72
CA MET A 1 -68.81 29.14 9.38
C MET A 1 -68.83 27.63 9.52
N GLU A 2 -69.07 27.10 10.74
CA GLU A 2 -69.17 25.66 11.05
C GLU A 2 -67.95 24.78 10.69
N ALA A 3 -67.82 23.50 11.07
CA ALA A 3 -68.01 22.84 12.39
C ALA A 3 -67.44 21.39 12.32
N SER A 4 -67.13 20.65 13.40
CA SER A 4 -66.56 20.96 14.72
C SER A 4 -66.36 19.63 15.49
N LYS A 5 -65.18 19.33 16.06
CA LYS A 5 -64.98 18.23 17.05
C LYS A 5 -63.61 18.30 17.75
N LEU A 6 -63.60 18.81 18.99
CA LEU A 6 -62.46 18.76 19.90
C LEU A 6 -62.80 17.83 21.09
N ALA A 7 -61.98 16.83 21.38
CA ALA A 7 -62.21 15.89 22.50
C ALA A 7 -61.16 16.06 23.60
N ARG A 8 -61.64 16.22 24.85
CA ARG A 8 -60.79 16.37 26.04
C ARG A 8 -60.14 15.04 26.46
N LYS A 9 -58.86 15.06 26.85
CA LYS A 9 -58.29 14.11 27.82
C LYS A 9 -57.56 14.85 28.94
N LYS A 10 -57.68 14.31 30.17
CA LYS A 10 -57.14 14.88 31.42
C LYS A 10 -55.65 14.52 31.60
N PRO A 11 -54.86 15.31 32.37
CA PRO A 11 -53.47 14.97 32.67
C PRO A 11 -53.36 13.77 33.62
N ALA A 12 -52.36 12.92 33.39
CA ALA A 12 -52.03 11.80 34.25
C ALA A 12 -51.21 12.24 35.49
N ARG A 13 -51.44 11.59 36.63
CA ARG A 13 -50.70 11.84 37.89
C ARG A 13 -49.29 11.27 37.81
N LYS A 14 -48.27 12.07 38.13
CA LYS A 14 -46.91 11.57 38.42
C LYS A 14 -46.94 10.65 39.66
N ARG A 15 -46.21 9.53 39.60
CA ARG A 15 -45.83 8.72 40.78
C ARG A 15 -44.50 9.27 41.34
N PRO A 16 -44.23 9.14 42.65
CA PRO A 16 -42.95 9.55 43.23
C PRO A 16 -41.83 8.56 42.89
N ASN A 17 -40.60 9.08 42.77
CA ASN A 17 -39.40 8.28 42.55
C ASN A 17 -39.10 7.40 43.77
N LYS A 18 -38.60 6.18 43.54
CA LYS A 18 -37.80 5.45 44.53
C LYS A 18 -36.38 6.03 44.54
N PRO A 19 -35.67 6.02 45.69
CA PRO A 19 -34.25 6.33 45.73
C PRO A 19 -33.44 5.22 45.05
N ASP A 20 -32.36 5.60 44.40
CA ASP A 20 -31.44 4.69 43.72
C ASP A 20 -30.69 3.81 44.73
N ALA A 21 -30.54 2.53 44.40
CA ALA A 21 -29.67 1.62 45.12
C ALA A 21 -28.23 1.79 44.60
N LEU A 22 -27.27 1.94 45.53
CA LEU A 22 -25.85 1.90 45.20
C LEU A 22 -25.50 0.61 44.43
N PRO A 23 -24.59 0.68 43.43
CA PRO A 23 -24.12 -0.53 42.76
C PRO A 23 -23.42 -1.44 43.77
N LYS A 24 -23.70 -2.75 43.68
CA LYS A 24 -22.88 -3.75 44.37
C LYS A 24 -21.49 -3.77 43.72
N PRO A 25 -20.41 -3.98 44.49
CA PRO A 25 -19.11 -4.22 43.90
C PRO A 25 -19.16 -5.47 43.01
N LEU A 26 -18.55 -5.39 41.84
CA LEU A 26 -18.29 -6.54 40.97
C LEU A 26 -17.29 -7.46 41.68
N ALA A 27 -17.60 -8.74 41.78
CA ALA A 27 -16.62 -9.76 42.17
C ALA A 27 -15.80 -10.13 40.94
N HIS A 28 -14.47 -9.98 41.01
CA HIS A 28 -13.57 -10.49 39.97
C HIS A 28 -13.67 -12.02 39.89
N PRO A 29 -13.66 -12.65 38.69
CA PRO A 29 -13.83 -14.10 38.56
C PRO A 29 -12.64 -14.95 39.03
N ASP A 30 -11.43 -14.38 39.10
CA ASP A 30 -10.18 -15.15 39.13
C ASP A 30 -9.47 -15.23 40.48
N ASN A 31 -10.16 -14.94 41.58
CA ASN A 31 -9.63 -15.18 42.92
C ASN A 31 -9.66 -16.68 43.28
N LYS A 32 -8.83 -17.47 42.59
CA LYS A 32 -8.53 -18.86 42.98
C LYS A 32 -7.81 -18.83 44.31
N ALA A 33 -8.49 -19.24 45.38
CA ALA A 33 -7.84 -19.46 46.66
C ALA A 33 -6.70 -20.47 46.48
N LEU A 34 -5.50 -20.12 46.98
CA LEU A 34 -4.34 -21.02 47.04
C LEU A 34 -4.78 -22.37 47.60
N SER A 35 -4.36 -23.46 46.94
CA SER A 35 -4.70 -24.80 47.40
C SER A 35 -4.05 -25.05 48.78
N PRO A 36 -4.67 -25.84 49.68
CA PRO A 36 -4.03 -26.22 50.94
C PRO A 36 -2.67 -26.91 50.73
N ASP A 37 -2.49 -27.61 49.60
CA ASP A 37 -1.23 -28.23 49.20
C ASP A 37 -0.18 -27.19 48.80
N ALA A 38 -0.58 -26.12 48.08
CA ALA A 38 0.30 -25.00 47.74
C ALA A 38 0.88 -24.32 48.99
N MET A 39 0.04 -24.15 50.02
CA MET A 39 0.49 -23.59 51.29
C MET A 39 1.55 -24.46 51.99
N PHE A 40 1.50 -25.79 51.85
CA PHE A 40 2.47 -26.70 52.48
C PHE A 40 3.86 -26.66 51.83
N ASN A 41 4.00 -26.19 50.60
CA ASN A 41 5.29 -26.11 49.91
C ASN A 41 6.17 -24.92 50.34
N LEU A 42 5.58 -23.79 50.77
CA LEU A 42 6.34 -22.57 51.08
C LEU A 42 7.44 -22.79 52.15
N LEU A 43 7.09 -23.39 53.29
CA LEU A 43 8.05 -23.70 54.35
C LEU A 43 9.16 -24.65 53.89
N ARG A 44 8.83 -25.59 53.00
CA ARG A 44 9.79 -26.54 52.44
C ARG A 44 10.79 -25.82 51.53
N VAL A 45 10.29 -24.97 50.61
CA VAL A 45 11.12 -24.17 49.69
C VAL A 45 12.06 -23.23 50.46
N LEU A 46 11.55 -22.50 51.46
CA LEU A 46 12.39 -21.61 52.28
C LEU A 46 13.44 -22.37 53.09
N SER A 47 13.13 -23.58 53.57
CA SER A 47 14.08 -24.44 54.29
C SER A 47 15.14 -25.03 53.36
N GLU A 48 14.75 -25.48 52.17
CA GLU A 48 15.66 -25.97 51.12
C GLU A 48 16.59 -24.86 50.60
N ALA A 49 16.11 -23.60 50.54
CA ALA A 49 16.90 -22.41 50.25
C ALA A 49 17.78 -21.91 51.42
N GLY A 50 17.73 -22.56 52.59
CA GLY A 50 18.56 -22.20 53.75
C GLY A 50 18.16 -20.91 54.47
N ALA A 51 16.88 -20.53 54.44
CA ALA A 51 16.40 -19.31 55.09
C ALA A 51 16.66 -19.33 56.62
N PRO A 52 16.95 -18.17 57.25
CA PRO A 52 17.19 -18.09 58.68
C PRO A 52 15.97 -18.53 59.52
N GLU A 53 16.20 -19.15 60.67
CA GLU A 53 15.15 -19.63 61.60
C GLU A 53 14.04 -18.60 61.89
N PRO A 54 14.30 -17.28 62.08
CA PRO A 54 13.23 -16.29 62.26
C PRO A 54 12.32 -16.13 61.03
N VAL A 55 12.85 -16.31 59.82
CA VAL A 55 12.09 -16.25 58.56
C VAL A 55 11.24 -17.50 58.40
N LEU A 56 11.78 -18.69 58.72
CA LEU A 56 11.02 -19.94 58.75
C LEU A 56 9.89 -19.88 59.79
N GLN A 57 10.15 -19.32 60.97
CA GLN A 57 9.13 -19.16 62.01
C GLN A 57 8.05 -18.13 61.62
N ALA A 58 8.42 -17.05 60.92
CA ALA A 58 7.48 -16.07 60.39
C ALA A 58 6.60 -16.69 59.28
N ALA A 59 7.19 -17.41 58.33
CA ALA A 59 6.48 -18.17 57.31
C ALA A 59 5.49 -19.17 57.92
N ALA A 60 5.90 -19.92 58.95
CA ALA A 60 5.05 -20.87 59.63
C ALA A 60 3.87 -20.19 60.35
N ASN A 61 4.10 -19.04 60.98
CA ASN A 61 3.03 -18.28 61.65
C ASN A 61 2.02 -17.75 60.62
N ALA A 62 2.51 -17.20 59.51
CA ALA A 62 1.70 -16.69 58.41
C ALA A 62 0.87 -17.80 57.73
N GLN A 63 1.49 -18.95 57.45
CA GLN A 63 0.82 -20.13 56.88
C GLN A 63 -0.27 -20.68 57.82
N ASN A 64 -0.05 -20.68 59.13
CA ASN A 64 -1.05 -21.10 60.12
C ASN A 64 -2.24 -20.13 60.21
N ALA A 65 -2.01 -18.83 60.04
CA ALA A 65 -3.08 -17.83 59.93
C ALA A 65 -3.92 -18.04 58.66
N ALA A 66 -3.25 -18.21 57.51
CA ALA A 66 -3.91 -18.51 56.23
C ALA A 66 -4.72 -19.80 56.29
N ALA A 67 -4.23 -20.85 56.98
CA ALA A 67 -4.93 -22.12 57.16
C ALA A 67 -6.18 -21.98 58.06
N SER A 68 -6.23 -20.92 58.86
CA SER A 68 -7.38 -20.53 59.67
C SER A 68 -8.35 -19.59 58.93
N GLY A 69 -8.09 -19.28 57.65
CA GLY A 69 -8.89 -18.41 56.79
C GLY A 69 -8.45 -16.95 56.75
N ASP A 70 -7.35 -16.58 57.44
CA ASP A 70 -6.80 -15.22 57.42
C ASP A 70 -5.52 -15.18 56.56
N ILE A 71 -5.67 -14.85 55.28
CA ILE A 71 -4.56 -14.80 54.33
C ILE A 71 -3.66 -13.56 54.50
N GLN A 72 -4.08 -12.55 55.27
CA GLN A 72 -3.40 -11.26 55.34
C GLN A 72 -1.95 -11.38 55.86
N PRO A 73 -1.65 -12.16 56.93
CA PRO A 73 -0.27 -12.36 57.39
C PRO A 73 0.63 -13.09 56.39
N LEU A 74 0.06 -13.84 55.43
CA LEU A 74 0.81 -14.51 54.37
C LEU A 74 1.18 -13.52 53.25
N LEU A 75 0.28 -12.62 52.89
CA LEU A 75 0.58 -11.51 51.97
C LEU A 75 1.63 -10.56 52.56
N GLU A 76 1.48 -10.17 53.84
CA GLU A 76 2.46 -9.34 54.55
C GLU A 76 3.82 -10.04 54.69
N PHE A 77 3.84 -11.37 54.83
CA PHE A 77 5.08 -12.14 54.85
C PHE A 77 5.77 -12.16 53.46
N PHE A 78 5.00 -12.33 52.37
CA PHE A 78 5.54 -12.26 51.01
C PHE A 78 6.09 -10.87 50.67
N GLU A 79 5.35 -9.81 51.00
CA GLU A 79 5.79 -8.41 50.86
C GLU A 79 7.09 -8.15 51.65
N ALA A 80 7.17 -8.64 52.89
CA ALA A 80 8.34 -8.46 53.75
C ALA A 80 9.61 -9.21 53.28
N ILE A 81 9.48 -10.20 52.38
CA ILE A 81 10.61 -10.90 51.75
C ILE A 81 10.79 -10.57 50.27
N GLY A 82 10.01 -9.62 49.72
CA GLY A 82 10.10 -9.19 48.33
C GLY A 82 9.62 -10.22 47.30
N LEU A 83 8.72 -11.12 47.69
CA LEU A 83 8.08 -12.07 46.77
C LEU A 83 6.69 -11.58 46.36
N ASP A 84 6.39 -11.59 45.06
CA ASP A 84 5.04 -11.36 44.56
C ASP A 84 4.20 -12.65 44.75
N PRO A 85 3.07 -12.61 45.47
CA PRO A 85 2.17 -13.76 45.61
C PRO A 85 1.70 -14.37 44.27
N ASN A 86 1.71 -13.61 43.17
CA ASN A 86 1.33 -14.08 41.83
C ASN A 86 2.42 -14.94 41.15
N GLN A 87 3.65 -14.93 41.65
CA GLN A 87 4.75 -15.81 41.17
C GLN A 87 4.66 -17.23 41.74
N ILE A 88 3.67 -17.48 42.61
CA ILE A 88 3.42 -18.79 43.22
C ILE A 88 2.41 -19.53 42.36
N ASP A 89 2.81 -20.68 41.83
CA ASP A 89 1.94 -21.52 41.00
C ASP A 89 0.83 -22.20 41.83
N ALA A 90 -0.11 -22.85 41.14
CA ALA A 90 -1.27 -23.49 41.77
C ALA A 90 -0.91 -24.63 42.74
N ASP A 91 0.32 -25.16 42.66
CA ASP A 91 0.87 -26.22 43.50
C ASP A 91 1.79 -25.67 44.62
N GLY A 92 1.93 -24.35 44.71
CA GLY A 92 2.75 -23.66 45.72
C GLY A 92 4.25 -23.77 45.47
N GLY A 93 4.64 -24.15 44.25
CA GLY A 93 5.96 -23.80 43.77
C GLY A 93 6.05 -22.29 43.65
N LEU A 94 7.18 -21.71 44.04
CA LEU A 94 7.65 -20.57 43.26
C LEU A 94 7.79 -21.09 41.83
N GLY A 95 7.06 -20.51 40.87
CA GLY A 95 7.09 -20.94 39.48
C GLY A 95 8.56 -21.09 39.05
N PRO A 96 8.92 -22.24 38.43
CA PRO A 96 10.22 -22.89 38.60
C PRO A 96 11.34 -21.86 38.56
N THR A 97 11.94 -21.59 39.74
CA THR A 97 12.90 -20.50 39.91
C THR A 97 14.01 -20.68 38.89
N GLN A 98 13.95 -19.89 37.82
CA GLN A 98 14.88 -20.03 36.71
C GLN A 98 16.28 -19.80 37.27
N ASP A 99 17.20 -20.74 37.03
CA ASP A 99 18.60 -20.47 37.40
C ASP A 99 19.00 -19.21 36.63
N PRO A 100 19.50 -18.15 37.30
CA PRO A 100 19.92 -16.95 36.57
C PRO A 100 20.92 -17.27 35.45
N CYS A 101 21.72 -18.32 35.60
CA CYS A 101 22.67 -18.79 34.58
C CYS A 101 22.00 -19.50 33.40
N ASP A 102 20.75 -19.96 33.51
CA ASP A 102 19.97 -20.49 32.38
C ASP A 102 19.33 -19.35 31.56
N VAL A 103 19.00 -18.22 32.21
CA VAL A 103 18.38 -17.04 31.57
C VAL A 103 19.42 -16.09 30.97
N PHE A 104 20.52 -15.88 31.70
CA PHE A 104 21.64 -15.00 31.35
C PHE A 104 22.99 -15.78 31.37
N PRO A 105 23.14 -16.84 30.55
CA PRO A 105 24.33 -17.70 30.52
C PRO A 105 25.60 -16.98 30.05
N MET A 106 25.49 -15.82 29.41
CA MET A 106 26.62 -15.03 28.91
C MET A 106 27.06 -13.98 29.93
N SER A 107 26.59 -14.06 31.18
CA SER A 107 26.99 -13.28 32.35
C SER A 107 27.64 -14.13 33.43
N SER A 108 28.43 -13.54 34.34
CA SER A 108 28.86 -14.26 35.55
C SER A 108 27.65 -14.60 36.43
N PRO A 109 27.67 -15.67 37.25
CA PRO A 109 26.51 -16.07 38.06
C PRO A 109 25.98 -14.96 38.99
N ARG A 110 26.85 -14.05 39.46
CA ARG A 110 26.44 -12.91 40.28
C ARG A 110 25.80 -11.79 39.46
N ALA A 111 26.29 -11.54 38.25
CA ALA A 111 25.68 -10.56 37.33
C ALA A 111 24.33 -11.08 36.82
N ALA A 112 24.27 -12.35 36.40
CA ALA A 112 23.05 -13.04 36.01
C ALA A 112 21.97 -12.99 37.11
N ALA A 113 22.34 -13.26 38.38
CA ALA A 113 21.41 -13.15 39.50
C ALA A 113 20.89 -11.72 39.73
N VAL A 114 21.70 -10.68 39.47
CA VAL A 114 21.24 -9.28 39.54
C VAL A 114 20.32 -8.96 38.36
N LEU A 115 20.65 -9.40 37.14
CA LEU A 115 19.78 -9.27 35.96
C LEU A 115 18.40 -9.90 36.19
N LEU A 116 18.35 -11.16 36.65
CA LEU A 116 17.08 -11.86 36.90
C LEU A 116 16.25 -11.22 38.03
N ALA A 117 16.89 -10.83 39.13
CA ALA A 117 16.21 -10.22 40.27
C ALA A 117 15.66 -8.81 40.00
N ASN A 118 15.97 -8.23 38.83
CA ASN A 118 15.65 -6.87 38.46
C ASN A 118 15.03 -6.75 37.05
N GLN A 119 14.45 -7.84 36.53
CA GLN A 119 13.57 -7.75 35.36
C GLN A 119 12.30 -6.96 35.75
N SER A 120 12.29 -5.67 35.44
CA SER A 120 11.15 -4.77 35.65
C SER A 120 10.91 -4.00 34.35
N GLU A 121 9.67 -3.98 33.89
CA GLU A 121 9.27 -3.38 32.61
C GLU A 121 9.09 -1.85 32.69
N ASP A 122 9.10 -1.26 33.90
CA ASP A 122 8.65 0.11 34.18
C ASP A 122 9.80 1.14 34.47
N ARG A 123 11.00 0.92 33.92
CA ARG A 123 12.15 1.83 34.13
C ARG A 123 12.21 2.97 33.13
N THR A 124 12.76 4.12 33.55
CA THR A 124 13.24 5.12 32.58
C THR A 124 14.55 4.68 31.93
N ILE A 125 14.88 5.26 30.77
CA ILE A 125 16.14 5.02 30.06
C ILE A 125 17.34 5.28 30.99
N GLU A 126 17.28 6.34 31.81
CA GLU A 126 18.33 6.66 32.77
C GLU A 126 18.46 5.61 33.89
N GLU A 127 17.34 5.09 34.40
CA GLU A 127 17.32 4.04 35.42
C GLU A 127 17.84 2.70 34.87
N GLU A 128 17.54 2.38 33.61
CA GLU A 128 18.04 1.19 32.93
C GLU A 128 19.55 1.29 32.64
N VAL A 129 20.05 2.47 32.23
CA VAL A 129 21.48 2.73 32.08
C VAL A 129 22.20 2.62 33.43
N GLU A 130 21.72 3.27 34.50
CA GLU A 130 22.32 3.16 35.84
C GLU A 130 22.32 1.70 36.34
N PHE A 131 21.25 0.95 36.04
CA PHE A 131 21.16 -0.46 36.36
C PHE A 131 22.20 -1.29 35.60
N MET A 132 22.32 -1.13 34.28
CA MET A 132 23.26 -1.87 33.45
C MET A 132 24.72 -1.53 33.80
N GLU A 133 25.03 -0.27 34.13
CA GLU A 133 26.33 0.12 34.71
C GLU A 133 26.60 -0.62 36.03
N SER A 134 25.58 -0.80 36.89
CA SER A 134 25.72 -1.55 38.15
C SER A 134 26.03 -3.05 37.92
N VAL A 135 25.47 -3.65 36.86
CA VAL A 135 25.76 -5.03 36.46
C VAL A 135 27.19 -5.13 35.89
N LEU A 136 27.60 -4.17 35.06
CA LEU A 136 28.96 -4.10 34.52
C LEU A 136 30.02 -3.82 35.60
N ALA A 137 29.67 -3.16 36.70
CA ALA A 137 30.54 -3.04 37.88
C ALA A 137 30.76 -4.38 38.61
N ILE A 138 29.84 -5.35 38.46
CA ILE A 138 29.96 -6.72 39.00
C ILE A 138 30.70 -7.64 38.01
N ASP A 139 30.34 -7.60 36.73
CA ASP A 139 31.01 -8.32 35.64
C ASP A 139 31.20 -7.40 34.44
N PRO A 140 32.38 -6.79 34.26
CA PRO A 140 32.71 -5.96 33.09
C PRO A 140 32.72 -6.71 31.75
N LYS A 141 32.36 -8.01 31.75
CA LYS A 141 32.23 -8.90 30.60
C LYS A 141 30.88 -9.63 30.59
N SER A 142 29.88 -9.08 31.28
CA SER A 142 28.48 -9.45 31.10
C SER A 142 28.09 -9.05 29.67
N VAL A 143 27.75 -10.03 28.84
CA VAL A 143 27.38 -9.79 27.44
C VAL A 143 26.01 -9.14 27.38
N GLU A 144 25.08 -9.62 28.20
CA GLU A 144 23.71 -9.13 28.25
C GLU A 144 23.63 -7.70 28.79
N ALA A 145 24.46 -7.32 29.77
CA ALA A 145 24.51 -5.93 30.23
C ALA A 145 25.20 -4.98 29.22
N LEU A 146 26.15 -5.47 28.42
CA LEU A 146 26.69 -4.68 27.30
C LEU A 146 25.66 -4.48 26.19
N ILE A 147 24.80 -5.47 25.94
CA ILE A 147 23.67 -5.35 24.99
C ILE A 147 22.64 -4.35 25.55
N GLY A 148 22.29 -4.43 26.84
CA GLY A 148 21.41 -3.45 27.48
C GLY A 148 21.95 -2.01 27.39
N MET A 149 23.23 -1.79 27.74
CA MET A 149 23.88 -0.48 27.55
C MET A 149 23.82 0.01 26.11
N ALA A 150 23.95 -0.90 25.13
CA ALA A 150 23.92 -0.53 23.72
C ALA A 150 22.53 -0.08 23.25
N MET A 151 21.48 -0.77 23.71
CA MET A 151 20.09 -0.45 23.38
C MET A 151 19.71 0.96 23.87
N GLU A 152 20.15 1.34 25.07
CA GLU A 152 19.77 2.63 25.71
C GLU A 152 20.67 3.84 25.36
N CYS A 153 21.72 3.67 24.54
CA CYS A 153 22.68 4.75 24.25
C CYS A 153 22.65 5.24 22.78
N ASP A 154 23.50 6.22 22.45
CA ASP A 154 23.59 6.76 21.09
C ASP A 154 24.26 5.79 20.09
N ASP A 155 24.07 6.02 18.79
CA ASP A 155 24.59 5.16 17.71
C ASP A 155 26.11 4.91 17.74
N SER A 156 26.90 5.83 18.31
CA SER A 156 28.36 5.69 18.37
C SER A 156 28.76 4.78 19.52
N ASP A 157 28.15 4.96 20.69
CA ASP A 157 28.40 4.10 21.84
C ASP A 157 27.71 2.73 21.72
N ALA A 158 26.56 2.62 21.06
CA ALA A 158 25.83 1.36 20.84
C ALA A 158 26.68 0.36 20.05
N VAL A 159 27.24 0.79 18.91
CA VAL A 159 28.17 -0.01 18.08
C VAL A 159 29.39 -0.45 18.91
N LYS A 160 29.96 0.46 19.70
CA LYS A 160 31.10 0.15 20.58
C LYS A 160 30.75 -0.91 21.63
N TYR A 161 29.58 -0.84 22.26
CA TYR A 161 29.14 -1.83 23.24
C TYR A 161 28.78 -3.17 22.60
N PHE A 162 28.12 -3.20 21.44
CA PHE A 162 27.87 -4.44 20.69
C PHE A 162 29.17 -5.14 20.23
N HIS A 163 30.19 -4.40 19.79
CA HIS A 163 31.50 -5.01 19.50
C HIS A 163 32.17 -5.60 20.75
N GLN A 164 32.05 -4.95 21.92
CA GLN A 164 32.55 -5.51 23.19
C GLN A 164 31.77 -6.77 23.60
N ALA A 165 30.44 -6.75 23.47
CA ALA A 165 29.57 -7.91 23.69
C ALA A 165 30.00 -9.08 22.79
N CYS A 166 30.29 -8.82 21.51
CA CYS A 166 30.86 -9.80 20.58
C CYS A 166 32.23 -10.34 21.02
N GLU A 167 33.17 -9.47 21.42
CA GLU A 167 34.52 -9.89 21.82
C GLU A 167 34.48 -10.81 23.06
N PHE A 168 33.57 -10.57 24.00
CA PHE A 168 33.39 -11.41 25.18
C PHE A 168 32.51 -12.63 24.91
N GLY A 169 31.47 -12.50 24.09
CA GLY A 169 30.57 -13.59 23.70
C GLY A 169 31.32 -14.74 23.04
N VAL A 170 32.16 -14.44 22.04
CA VAL A 170 33.01 -15.44 21.36
C VAL A 170 33.97 -16.16 22.32
N LYS A 171 34.44 -15.48 23.38
CA LYS A 171 35.32 -16.09 24.39
C LYS A 171 34.57 -17.02 25.33
N LYS A 172 33.30 -16.73 25.66
CA LYS A 172 32.41 -17.59 26.46
C LYS A 172 31.91 -18.78 25.64
N LEU A 173 31.55 -18.58 24.37
CA LEU A 173 31.16 -19.64 23.43
C LEU A 173 32.23 -20.72 23.27
N LYS A 174 33.51 -20.32 23.21
CA LYS A 174 34.65 -21.26 23.16
C LYS A 174 34.87 -22.07 24.45
N GLN A 175 34.16 -21.73 25.54
CA GLN A 175 34.19 -22.44 26.82
C GLN A 175 32.98 -23.36 26.98
N ASP A 176 31.80 -22.96 26.49
CA ASP A 176 30.62 -23.83 26.40
C ASP A 176 29.89 -23.67 25.04
N TYR A 177 30.01 -24.70 24.20
CA TYR A 177 29.36 -24.78 22.89
C TYR A 177 27.83 -24.94 22.96
N ARG A 178 27.26 -25.24 24.14
CA ARG A 178 25.80 -25.34 24.32
C ARG A 178 25.14 -23.98 24.17
N LEU A 179 25.91 -22.91 24.36
CA LEU A 179 25.45 -21.53 24.28
C LEU A 179 25.35 -21.01 22.83
N THR A 180 25.74 -21.78 21.80
CA THR A 180 25.68 -21.34 20.38
C THR A 180 24.32 -20.76 20.02
N ASN A 181 23.23 -21.49 20.23
CA ASN A 181 21.90 -21.02 19.80
C ASN A 181 21.47 -19.72 20.51
N TYR A 182 21.77 -19.59 21.81
CA TYR A 182 21.49 -18.38 22.58
C TYR A 182 22.33 -17.20 22.09
N TRP A 183 23.63 -17.43 21.88
CA TRP A 183 24.58 -16.43 21.40
C TRP A 183 24.27 -15.93 19.98
N ILE A 184 23.90 -16.83 19.06
CA ILE A 184 23.46 -16.46 17.71
C ILE A 184 22.14 -15.65 17.77
N GLY A 185 21.24 -16.00 18.70
CA GLY A 185 20.05 -15.19 19.00
C GLY A 185 20.38 -13.75 19.41
N LEU A 186 21.31 -13.58 20.35
CA LEU A 186 21.82 -12.27 20.76
C LEU A 186 22.49 -11.52 19.60
N ARG A 187 23.30 -12.18 18.76
CA ARG A 187 23.87 -11.56 17.55
C ARG A 187 22.79 -11.04 16.60
N ASN A 188 21.73 -11.83 16.38
CA ASN A 188 20.62 -11.42 15.51
C ASN A 188 19.89 -10.21 16.09
N GLN A 189 19.67 -10.16 17.41
CA GLN A 189 19.09 -8.98 18.07
C GLN A 189 19.97 -7.72 17.90
N MET A 190 21.29 -7.82 18.17
CA MET A 190 22.22 -6.70 17.96
C MET A 190 22.25 -6.24 16.49
N GLY A 191 22.18 -7.16 15.54
CA GLY A 191 22.13 -6.83 14.11
C GLY A 191 20.83 -6.14 13.71
N VAL A 192 19.68 -6.57 14.24
CA VAL A 192 18.37 -5.93 13.99
C VAL A 192 18.34 -4.51 14.54
N ASP A 193 18.75 -4.28 15.79
CA ASP A 193 18.84 -2.95 16.39
C ASP A 193 19.75 -2.02 15.55
N LEU A 194 20.90 -2.51 15.08
CA LEU A 194 21.76 -1.73 14.18
C LEU A 194 21.11 -1.41 12.82
N VAL A 195 20.27 -2.30 12.28
CA VAL A 195 19.48 -2.00 11.07
C VAL A 195 18.42 -0.95 11.35
N GLU A 196 17.75 -1.03 12.50
CA GLU A 196 16.77 -0.04 12.96
C GLU A 196 17.42 1.33 13.24
N ARG A 197 18.71 1.39 13.59
CA ARG A 197 19.52 2.62 13.66
C ARG A 197 20.12 3.06 12.31
N ALA A 198 19.81 2.36 11.21
CA ALA A 198 20.39 2.55 9.87
C ALA A 198 21.93 2.38 9.78
N ARG A 199 22.51 1.59 10.69
CA ARG A 199 23.93 1.21 10.75
C ARG A 199 24.20 -0.09 9.99
N LEU A 200 23.81 -0.11 8.71
CA LEU A 200 23.76 -1.34 7.89
C LEU A 200 25.11 -2.06 7.78
N THR A 201 26.22 -1.31 7.64
CA THR A 201 27.58 -1.88 7.60
C THR A 201 27.96 -2.51 8.93
N ASP A 202 27.75 -1.79 10.03
CA ASP A 202 28.05 -2.29 11.38
C ASP A 202 27.20 -3.52 11.72
N ALA A 203 25.94 -3.57 11.27
CA ALA A 203 25.08 -4.75 11.37
C ALA A 203 25.68 -5.97 10.65
N ILE A 204 26.22 -5.82 9.43
CA ILE A 204 26.93 -6.93 8.76
C ILE A 204 28.18 -7.34 9.55
N GLU A 205 28.97 -6.41 10.09
CA GLU A 205 30.16 -6.76 10.89
C GLU A 205 29.81 -7.57 12.16
N ILE A 206 28.66 -7.32 12.76
CA ILE A 206 28.14 -8.07 13.91
C ILE A 206 27.51 -9.41 13.50
N LEU A 207 26.82 -9.48 12.36
CA LEU A 207 26.10 -10.68 11.91
C LEU A 207 26.98 -11.69 11.17
N LEU A 208 27.90 -11.25 10.31
CA LEU A 208 28.68 -12.14 9.44
C LEU A 208 29.49 -13.21 10.21
N PRO A 209 30.12 -12.94 11.37
CA PRO A 209 30.79 -13.97 12.16
C PRO A 209 29.85 -15.07 12.68
N ALA A 210 28.54 -14.82 12.80
CA ALA A 210 27.57 -15.83 13.21
C ALA A 210 27.55 -17.04 12.25
N ILE A 211 27.81 -16.80 10.97
CA ILE A 211 27.84 -17.82 9.90
C ILE A 211 29.05 -18.76 10.03
N ASP A 212 30.12 -18.32 10.71
CA ASP A 212 31.28 -19.15 11.08
C ASP A 212 31.09 -19.83 12.45
N GLU A 213 30.22 -19.28 13.30
CA GLU A 213 29.94 -19.76 14.66
C GLU A 213 28.82 -20.83 14.71
N ASP A 214 27.89 -20.84 13.75
CA ASP A 214 27.00 -21.96 13.43
C ASP A 214 27.03 -22.26 11.92
N GLU A 215 27.84 -23.26 11.52
CA GLU A 215 28.01 -23.69 10.12
C GLU A 215 26.70 -24.08 9.42
N ARG A 216 25.64 -24.39 10.18
CA ARG A 216 24.32 -24.76 9.63
C ARG A 216 23.37 -23.57 9.49
N ASP A 217 23.72 -22.42 10.05
CA ASP A 217 22.89 -21.23 10.20
C ASP A 217 21.44 -21.59 10.60
N GLY A 218 21.30 -22.29 11.72
CA GLY A 218 20.03 -22.78 12.24
C GLY A 218 19.10 -21.68 12.74
N ALA A 219 19.62 -20.46 12.91
CA ALA A 219 18.85 -19.26 13.25
C ALA A 219 18.42 -18.44 12.03
N GLY A 220 18.90 -18.75 10.82
CA GLY A 220 18.59 -18.00 9.59
C GLY A 220 19.26 -16.62 9.52
N THR A 221 20.39 -16.42 10.20
CA THR A 221 21.18 -15.19 10.19
C THR A 221 21.59 -14.79 8.77
N ARG A 222 21.83 -15.75 7.86
CA ARG A 222 22.15 -15.44 6.46
C ARG A 222 21.04 -14.67 5.74
N PHE A 223 19.79 -14.78 6.18
CA PHE A 223 18.65 -14.08 5.55
C PHE A 223 18.73 -12.57 5.78
N PHE A 224 19.13 -12.15 7.00
CA PHE A 224 19.40 -10.74 7.31
C PHE A 224 20.63 -10.23 6.56
N ILE A 225 21.72 -11.01 6.48
CA ILE A 225 22.92 -10.59 5.76
C ILE A 225 22.66 -10.44 4.26
N ILE A 226 21.83 -11.31 3.66
CA ILE A 226 21.41 -11.21 2.26
C ILE A 226 20.69 -9.88 2.00
N ASP A 227 19.74 -9.47 2.85
CA ASP A 227 19.07 -8.16 2.75
C ASP A 227 20.10 -7.02 2.76
N LEU A 228 20.99 -7.01 3.75
CA LEU A 228 21.96 -5.92 3.94
C LEU A 228 22.97 -5.83 2.80
N MET A 229 23.45 -6.97 2.28
CA MET A 229 24.33 -7.01 1.12
C MET A 229 23.63 -6.54 -0.16
N LEU A 230 22.34 -6.84 -0.34
CA LEU A 230 21.53 -6.28 -1.41
C LEU A 230 21.42 -4.75 -1.25
N ARG A 231 20.99 -4.25 -0.07
CA ARG A 231 20.85 -2.79 0.20
C ARG A 231 22.13 -1.99 -0.02
N LEU A 232 23.29 -2.59 0.25
CA LEU A 232 24.61 -1.96 0.11
C LEU A 232 25.27 -2.17 -1.26
N GLY A 233 24.67 -2.99 -2.14
CA GLY A 233 25.25 -3.33 -3.44
C GLY A 233 26.54 -4.16 -3.36
N TRP A 234 26.70 -4.96 -2.29
CA TRP A 234 27.88 -5.80 -2.01
C TRP A 234 27.77 -7.12 -2.78
N TRP A 235 27.80 -7.01 -4.12
CA TRP A 235 27.49 -8.11 -5.02
C TRP A 235 28.50 -9.26 -4.94
N ASP A 236 29.78 -8.99 -4.73
CA ASP A 236 30.80 -10.04 -4.69
C ASP A 236 30.74 -10.81 -3.37
N GLU A 237 30.64 -10.12 -2.24
CA GLU A 237 30.44 -10.68 -0.91
C GLU A 237 29.15 -11.51 -0.81
N LEU A 238 28.06 -11.03 -1.43
CA LEU A 238 26.83 -11.81 -1.57
C LEU A 238 27.05 -13.10 -2.37
N GLY A 239 27.91 -13.05 -3.38
CA GLY A 239 28.32 -14.23 -4.15
C GLY A 239 29.07 -15.26 -3.32
N GLU A 240 29.99 -14.80 -2.47
CA GLU A 240 30.72 -15.65 -1.52
C GLU A 240 29.79 -16.28 -0.48
N LEU A 241 28.89 -15.48 0.12
CA LEU A 241 27.90 -15.95 1.09
C LEU A 241 26.97 -17.03 0.48
N LEU A 242 26.40 -16.77 -0.70
CA LEU A 242 25.56 -17.75 -1.40
C LEU A 242 26.34 -18.99 -1.82
N GLY A 243 27.65 -18.84 -2.13
CA GLY A 243 28.55 -19.96 -2.42
C GLY A 243 28.79 -20.91 -1.25
N ARG A 244 28.63 -20.45 0.00
CA ARG A 244 28.68 -21.29 1.21
C ARG A 244 27.44 -22.16 1.40
N PHE A 245 26.30 -21.76 0.82
CA PHE A 245 25.01 -22.43 0.96
C PHE A 245 24.40 -22.80 -0.42
N PRO A 246 25.09 -23.65 -1.22
CA PRO A 246 24.69 -23.92 -2.61
C PRO A 246 23.36 -24.69 -2.75
N ASP A 247 23.00 -25.48 -1.74
CA ASP A 247 21.80 -26.32 -1.70
C ASP A 247 20.67 -25.71 -0.83
N ASP A 248 20.67 -24.38 -0.66
CA ASP A 248 19.72 -23.67 0.21
C ASP A 248 18.31 -23.56 -0.39
N GLY A 249 17.54 -24.65 -0.26
CA GLY A 249 16.12 -24.71 -0.64
C GLY A 249 15.16 -24.03 0.35
N ILE A 250 15.66 -23.32 1.36
CA ILE A 250 14.86 -22.65 2.39
C ILE A 250 15.31 -21.19 2.51
N GLY A 251 14.43 -20.25 2.15
CA GLY A 251 14.70 -18.82 2.30
C GLY A 251 15.09 -18.09 1.00
N PRO A 252 15.73 -16.91 1.11
CA PRO A 252 15.87 -15.95 0.02
C PRO A 252 17.02 -16.22 -0.96
N GLY A 253 17.91 -17.16 -0.66
CA GLY A 253 19.18 -17.34 -1.39
C GLY A 253 19.03 -17.57 -2.90
N ILE A 254 18.03 -18.36 -3.32
CA ILE A 254 17.78 -18.64 -4.75
C ILE A 254 17.36 -17.39 -5.55
N PHE A 255 16.61 -16.47 -4.94
CA PHE A 255 16.24 -15.19 -5.56
C PHE A 255 17.38 -14.18 -5.48
N ALA A 256 18.07 -14.08 -4.34
CA ALA A 256 19.25 -13.23 -4.18
C ALA A 256 20.34 -13.56 -5.22
N LYS A 257 20.54 -14.84 -5.55
CA LYS A 257 21.42 -15.28 -6.64
C LYS A 257 21.00 -14.72 -7.99
N ALA A 258 19.71 -14.77 -8.33
CA ALA A 258 19.19 -14.27 -9.59
C ALA A 258 19.33 -12.74 -9.69
N ILE A 259 19.00 -12.01 -8.61
CA ILE A 259 19.14 -10.56 -8.50
C ILE A 259 20.61 -10.13 -8.64
N ARG A 260 21.53 -10.82 -7.94
CA ARG A 260 22.98 -10.60 -8.07
C ARG A 260 23.46 -10.80 -9.51
N LEU A 261 22.99 -11.85 -10.18
CA LEU A 261 23.36 -12.11 -11.59
C LEU A 261 22.85 -10.99 -12.51
N HIS A 262 21.65 -10.48 -12.29
CA HIS A 262 21.11 -9.34 -13.02
C HIS A 262 21.96 -8.07 -12.81
N HIS A 263 22.29 -7.69 -11.57
CA HIS A 263 23.10 -6.49 -11.31
C HIS A 263 24.54 -6.56 -11.84
N LEU A 264 25.13 -7.76 -11.88
CA LEU A 264 26.44 -7.96 -12.50
C LEU A 264 26.39 -8.09 -14.04
N GLN A 265 25.26 -8.53 -14.59
CA GLN A 265 25.07 -8.78 -16.02
C GLN A 265 23.58 -8.58 -16.43
N PRO A 266 23.11 -7.32 -16.65
CA PRO A 266 21.69 -7.01 -16.80
C PRO A 266 20.97 -7.77 -17.93
N GLU A 267 21.66 -8.01 -19.05
CA GLU A 267 21.15 -8.70 -20.24
C GLU A 267 21.38 -10.23 -20.20
N SER A 268 21.79 -10.81 -19.07
CA SER A 268 22.19 -12.21 -19.00
C SER A 268 21.01 -13.18 -19.02
N GLU A 269 20.99 -14.06 -20.03
CA GLU A 269 20.11 -15.24 -20.06
C GLU A 269 20.26 -16.10 -18.79
N GLU A 270 21.44 -16.10 -18.16
CA GLU A 270 21.68 -16.83 -16.91
C GLU A 270 20.90 -16.22 -15.73
N ALA A 271 20.81 -14.89 -15.64
CA ALA A 271 20.03 -14.19 -14.62
C ALA A 271 18.53 -14.48 -14.78
N VAL A 272 18.00 -14.34 -16.01
CA VAL A 272 16.59 -14.63 -16.33
C VAL A 272 16.25 -16.10 -16.08
N LYS A 273 17.16 -17.02 -16.44
CA LYS A 273 17.00 -18.45 -16.14
C LYS A 273 17.01 -18.72 -14.63
N ALA A 274 17.95 -18.15 -13.89
CA ALA A 274 18.02 -18.31 -12.43
C ALA A 274 16.75 -17.81 -11.74
N LEU A 275 16.19 -16.67 -12.19
CA LEU A 275 14.93 -16.14 -11.69
C LEU A 275 13.75 -17.08 -12.00
N LYS A 276 13.66 -17.61 -13.23
CA LYS A 276 12.62 -18.58 -13.63
C LYS A 276 12.74 -19.91 -12.87
N ASP A 277 13.96 -20.36 -12.61
CA ASP A 277 14.23 -21.55 -11.79
C ASP A 277 13.81 -21.33 -10.33
N ALA A 278 14.10 -20.15 -9.75
CA ALA A 278 13.71 -19.77 -8.39
C ALA A 278 12.19 -19.58 -8.23
N HIS A 279 11.52 -18.93 -9.19
CA HIS A 279 10.08 -18.77 -9.21
C HIS A 279 9.34 -20.12 -9.39
N ARG A 280 9.88 -21.05 -10.19
CA ARG A 280 9.32 -22.41 -10.30
C ARG A 280 9.38 -23.17 -8.97
N ASP A 281 10.41 -22.95 -8.16
CA ASP A 281 10.56 -23.60 -6.85
C ASP A 281 9.67 -22.93 -5.78
N LYS A 282 9.60 -21.59 -5.77
CA LYS A 282 8.79 -20.79 -4.83
C LYS A 282 7.86 -19.83 -5.59
N PRO A 283 6.71 -20.31 -6.13
CA PRO A 283 5.85 -19.52 -7.01
C PRO A 283 5.25 -18.27 -6.33
N PHE A 284 5.06 -18.29 -5.02
CA PHE A 284 4.48 -17.15 -4.28
C PHE A 284 5.45 -15.99 -4.03
N VAL A 285 6.77 -16.20 -4.12
CA VAL A 285 7.75 -15.17 -3.75
C VAL A 285 7.71 -13.98 -4.71
N ALA A 286 7.83 -14.22 -6.03
CA ALA A 286 7.93 -13.13 -6.99
C ALA A 286 6.68 -12.20 -7.03
N PRO A 287 5.43 -12.71 -7.01
CA PRO A 287 4.24 -11.86 -6.89
C PRO A 287 4.23 -10.99 -5.63
N ILE A 288 4.67 -11.52 -4.48
CA ILE A 288 4.74 -10.76 -3.22
C ILE A 288 5.85 -9.69 -3.27
N LEU A 289 6.98 -9.97 -3.94
CA LEU A 289 8.09 -9.02 -4.11
C LEU A 289 7.71 -7.81 -4.97
N ILE A 290 6.97 -8.02 -6.06
CA ILE A 290 6.57 -6.95 -7.00
C ILE A 290 5.30 -6.20 -6.58
N SER A 291 4.63 -6.62 -5.51
CA SER A 291 3.38 -6.00 -5.07
C SER A 291 3.62 -4.75 -4.23
N PRO A 292 2.86 -3.66 -4.41
CA PRO A 292 2.93 -2.48 -3.54
C PRO A 292 2.27 -2.74 -2.19
N LEU A 293 1.49 -3.83 -2.05
CA LEU A 293 0.82 -4.18 -0.79
C LEU A 293 1.83 -4.34 0.37
N PRO A 294 1.44 -3.91 1.58
CA PRO A 294 2.25 -4.12 2.78
C PRO A 294 2.36 -5.63 3.06
N LEU A 295 3.52 -6.04 3.59
CA LEU A 295 3.68 -7.41 4.09
C LEU A 295 2.93 -7.54 5.43
N PRO A 296 2.35 -8.72 5.74
CA PRO A 296 1.72 -8.94 7.04
C PRO A 296 2.69 -8.68 8.19
N THR A 297 2.26 -7.93 9.20
CA THR A 297 3.02 -7.70 10.43
C THR A 297 3.22 -9.01 11.21
N ASN A 298 2.14 -9.80 11.32
CA ASN A 298 2.10 -11.09 12.00
C ASN A 298 2.39 -12.26 11.04
N LEU A 299 3.66 -12.51 10.75
CA LEU A 299 4.07 -13.71 10.01
C LEU A 299 3.92 -14.97 10.88
N ALA A 300 3.43 -16.05 10.28
CA ALA A 300 3.26 -17.32 10.97
C ALA A 300 4.62 -17.89 11.44
N SER A 301 4.73 -18.20 12.74
CA SER A 301 5.94 -18.81 13.34
C SER A 301 6.25 -20.22 12.84
N ARG A 302 5.33 -20.82 12.06
CA ARG A 302 5.50 -22.07 11.31
C ARG A 302 4.79 -21.95 9.97
N TYR A 303 5.47 -22.35 8.91
CA TYR A 303 4.95 -22.41 7.54
C TYR A 303 5.36 -23.74 6.90
N ALA A 304 4.76 -24.08 5.76
CA ALA A 304 5.17 -25.24 4.96
C ALA A 304 6.11 -24.80 3.83
N LEU A 305 7.07 -25.65 3.46
CA LEU A 305 7.94 -25.35 2.31
C LEU A 305 7.11 -25.35 1.02
N GLY A 306 7.29 -24.32 0.20
CA GLY A 306 6.51 -24.00 -0.99
C GLY A 306 5.19 -23.26 -0.70
N SER A 307 4.88 -22.92 0.56
CA SER A 307 3.62 -22.23 0.90
C SER A 307 3.69 -20.72 0.69
N ARG A 308 2.52 -20.07 0.73
CA ARG A 308 2.40 -18.61 0.60
C ARG A 308 3.05 -17.89 1.79
N GLU A 309 2.98 -18.47 2.98
CA GLU A 309 3.59 -17.96 4.20
C GLU A 309 5.12 -18.00 4.13
N GLU A 310 5.71 -19.06 3.55
CA GLU A 310 7.14 -19.05 3.19
C GLU A 310 7.45 -17.90 2.22
N GLY A 311 6.57 -17.66 1.24
CA GLY A 311 6.65 -16.53 0.31
C GLY A 311 6.74 -15.18 1.01
N PHE A 312 5.88 -14.91 2.00
CA PHE A 312 5.92 -13.69 2.80
C PHE A 312 7.19 -13.59 3.67
N VAL A 313 7.63 -14.69 4.27
CA VAL A 313 8.88 -14.73 5.07
C VAL A 313 10.09 -14.42 4.19
N ILE A 314 10.19 -15.01 3.00
CA ILE A 314 11.24 -14.72 2.02
C ILE A 314 11.17 -13.25 1.57
N ALA A 315 9.97 -12.76 1.26
CA ALA A 315 9.78 -11.38 0.81
C ALA A 315 10.17 -10.35 1.87
N ARG A 316 9.95 -10.62 3.16
CA ARG A 316 10.38 -9.73 4.26
C ARG A 316 11.88 -9.44 4.26
N TYR A 317 12.72 -10.43 3.92
CA TYR A 317 14.16 -10.24 3.83
C TYR A 317 14.61 -9.66 2.48
N LEU A 318 13.89 -9.92 1.39
CA LEU A 318 14.31 -9.48 0.07
C LEU A 318 13.82 -8.08 -0.31
N LYS A 319 12.55 -7.75 -0.02
CA LYS A 319 11.87 -6.54 -0.51
C LYS A 319 12.63 -5.22 -0.23
N PRO A 320 13.26 -5.00 0.95
CA PRO A 320 14.06 -3.81 1.20
C PRO A 320 15.31 -3.75 0.30
N GLY A 321 16.06 -4.85 0.22
CA GLY A 321 17.18 -5.03 -0.71
C GLY A 321 16.79 -4.84 -2.19
N LEU A 322 15.59 -5.26 -2.62
CA LEU A 322 15.09 -4.99 -3.98
C LEU A 322 14.84 -3.49 -4.20
N ARG A 323 14.05 -2.82 -3.35
CA ARG A 323 13.74 -1.39 -3.51
C ARG A 323 14.96 -0.48 -3.37
N ALA A 324 16.03 -0.94 -2.73
CA ALA A 324 17.32 -0.25 -2.69
C ALA A 324 18.09 -0.29 -4.03
N ASN A 325 17.69 -1.16 -4.97
CA ASN A 325 18.35 -1.38 -6.26
C ASN A 325 17.38 -1.16 -7.43
N PRO A 326 17.29 0.07 -7.97
CA PRO A 326 16.29 0.42 -8.97
C PRO A 326 16.33 -0.43 -10.25
N GLY A 327 15.15 -0.70 -10.80
CA GLY A 327 14.93 -1.54 -11.98
C GLY A 327 14.78 -3.03 -11.66
N THR A 328 15.04 -3.46 -10.42
CA THR A 328 14.98 -4.88 -10.03
C THR A 328 13.55 -5.41 -10.02
N ILE A 329 12.57 -4.61 -9.60
CA ILE A 329 11.17 -5.02 -9.49
C ILE A 329 10.57 -5.17 -10.89
N ARG A 330 10.79 -4.18 -11.76
CA ARG A 330 10.43 -4.23 -13.17
C ARG A 330 11.10 -5.39 -13.88
N TRP A 331 12.41 -5.60 -13.67
CA TRP A 331 13.12 -6.75 -14.25
C TRP A 331 12.50 -8.09 -13.84
N ILE A 332 12.09 -8.25 -12.58
CA ILE A 332 11.40 -9.47 -12.11
C ILE A 332 10.05 -9.62 -12.82
N ARG A 333 9.26 -8.55 -12.90
CA ARG A 333 7.94 -8.52 -13.53
C ARG A 333 8.01 -8.88 -15.01
N ASP A 334 8.86 -8.19 -15.77
CA ASP A 334 9.05 -8.38 -17.21
C ASP A 334 9.65 -9.77 -17.51
N SER A 335 10.62 -10.24 -16.70
CA SER A 335 11.26 -11.56 -16.91
C SER A 335 10.32 -12.74 -16.68
N LEU A 336 9.38 -12.61 -15.75
CA LEU A 336 8.42 -13.66 -15.38
C LEU A 336 7.05 -13.50 -16.06
N ASN A 337 6.79 -12.33 -16.67
CA ASN A 337 5.50 -11.92 -17.21
C ASN A 337 4.37 -12.03 -16.17
N LEU A 338 4.56 -11.38 -15.01
CA LEU A 338 3.56 -11.28 -13.93
C LEU A 338 2.78 -9.97 -14.09
N SER A 339 1.45 -10.00 -13.99
CA SER A 339 0.63 -8.78 -14.01
C SER A 339 0.68 -8.00 -12.69
N VAL A 340 0.45 -6.70 -12.79
CA VAL A 340 0.08 -5.88 -11.63
C VAL A 340 -1.31 -6.30 -11.11
N ASP A 341 -2.23 -6.68 -12.01
CA ASP A 341 -3.60 -7.09 -11.67
C ASP A 341 -3.66 -8.52 -11.08
N ASP A 342 -2.67 -9.38 -11.36
CA ASP A 342 -2.52 -10.72 -10.74
C ASP A 342 -2.43 -10.66 -9.19
N GLN A 343 -2.20 -9.47 -8.64
CA GLN A 343 -2.04 -9.21 -7.22
C GLN A 343 -3.36 -9.11 -6.45
N ASP A 344 -4.47 -8.76 -7.11
CA ASP A 344 -5.77 -8.71 -6.43
C ASP A 344 -6.24 -10.12 -6.05
N GLY A 345 -5.97 -11.12 -6.90
CA GLY A 345 -6.14 -12.54 -6.55
C GLY A 345 -5.24 -13.02 -5.40
N ALA A 346 -4.22 -12.23 -5.00
CA ALA A 346 -3.48 -12.42 -3.77
C ALA A 346 -4.13 -11.65 -2.60
N SER A 347 -4.57 -10.41 -2.81
CA SER A 347 -5.21 -9.54 -1.81
C SER A 347 -6.53 -10.09 -1.30
N GLU A 348 -7.48 -10.41 -2.20
CA GLU A 348 -8.78 -10.98 -1.87
C GLU A 348 -8.62 -12.30 -1.10
N ARG A 349 -7.75 -13.18 -1.60
CA ARG A 349 -7.43 -14.47 -1.00
C ARG A 349 -6.65 -14.38 0.31
N TRP A 350 -6.20 -13.17 0.71
CA TRP A 350 -5.57 -12.94 2.00
C TRP A 350 -6.58 -12.48 3.04
N LYS A 351 -7.52 -11.59 2.64
CA LYS A 351 -8.73 -11.29 3.43
C LYS A 351 -9.49 -12.57 3.74
N GLU A 352 -9.69 -13.43 2.72
CA GLU A 352 -10.26 -14.77 2.93
C GLU A 352 -9.54 -15.51 4.07
N THR A 353 -8.20 -15.55 4.15
CA THR A 353 -7.51 -16.35 5.19
C THR A 353 -7.45 -15.75 6.60
N GLU A 354 -7.50 -14.42 6.77
CA GLU A 354 -7.64 -13.83 8.12
C GLU A 354 -9.10 -13.89 8.60
N ASP A 355 -10.06 -13.63 7.71
CA ASP A 355 -11.50 -13.74 8.01
C ASP A 355 -11.96 -15.20 8.10
N GLU A 356 -11.35 -16.19 7.42
CA GLU A 356 -11.71 -17.63 7.49
C GLU A 356 -11.45 -18.25 8.88
N LYS A 357 -10.62 -17.63 9.72
CA LYS A 357 -10.54 -17.99 11.15
C LYS A 357 -11.71 -17.48 11.98
N TYR A 358 -12.58 -16.67 11.39
CA TYR A 358 -13.79 -16.11 12.01
C TYR A 358 -15.10 -16.46 11.27
N GLU A 359 -15.11 -16.62 9.93
CA GLU A 359 -16.30 -16.96 9.13
C GLU A 359 -16.02 -18.03 8.04
N GLU A 360 -16.47 -19.25 8.32
CA GLU A 360 -16.40 -20.43 7.44
C GLU A 360 -17.47 -20.40 6.32
N TYR A 361 -17.29 -19.62 5.23
CA TYR A 361 -18.06 -19.80 3.98
C TYR A 361 -17.37 -19.28 2.69
N GLU A 362 -16.98 -20.20 1.80
CA GLU A 362 -16.36 -19.92 0.47
C GLU A 362 -17.13 -18.86 -0.37
N HIS A 363 -16.42 -17.84 -0.88
CA HIS A 363 -16.96 -16.89 -1.84
C HIS A 363 -17.10 -17.51 -3.25
N LYS A 364 -18.31 -17.98 -3.56
CA LYS A 364 -18.82 -18.00 -4.94
C LYS A 364 -19.75 -16.79 -5.09
N PRO A 365 -19.74 -16.04 -6.21
CA PRO A 365 -20.61 -14.87 -6.38
C PRO A 365 -22.07 -15.27 -6.17
N GLY A 366 -22.58 -14.81 -5.04
CA GLY A 366 -23.76 -15.33 -4.37
C GLY A 366 -24.54 -14.19 -3.74
N PRO A 367 -25.33 -14.41 -2.67
CA PRO A 367 -26.03 -13.32 -1.99
C PRO A 367 -25.11 -12.38 -1.18
N GLY A 368 -23.79 -12.36 -1.44
CA GLY A 368 -22.78 -11.50 -0.81
C GLY A 368 -22.95 -10.03 -1.22
N ASP A 369 -22.79 -9.71 -2.50
CA ASP A 369 -22.88 -8.35 -3.09
C ASP A 369 -24.11 -7.51 -2.64
N LEU A 370 -25.17 -8.17 -2.18
CA LEU A 370 -26.34 -7.57 -1.49
C LEU A 370 -25.97 -6.79 -0.21
N HIS A 371 -25.04 -7.27 0.62
CA HIS A 371 -24.64 -6.54 1.83
C HIS A 371 -23.82 -5.30 1.46
N ILE A 372 -22.84 -5.44 0.56
CA ILE A 372 -22.04 -4.31 0.01
C ILE A 372 -22.99 -3.23 -0.52
N ALA A 373 -23.94 -3.60 -1.39
CA ALA A 373 -24.90 -2.67 -1.93
C ALA A 373 -25.78 -2.00 -0.86
N LEU A 374 -26.16 -2.70 0.22
CA LEU A 374 -26.95 -2.13 1.31
C LEU A 374 -26.20 -1.11 2.16
N ASP A 375 -24.87 -1.20 2.23
CA ASP A 375 -24.02 -0.27 2.96
C ASP A 375 -23.59 0.94 2.11
N LEU A 376 -23.64 0.83 0.77
CA LEU A 376 -23.41 1.96 -0.14
C LEU A 376 -24.41 3.11 0.11
N PRO A 377 -23.99 4.38 -0.04
CA PRO A 377 -24.84 5.53 0.22
C PRO A 377 -26.07 5.54 -0.70
N GLU A 378 -27.24 5.79 -0.10
CA GLU A 378 -28.46 6.09 -0.86
C GLU A 378 -28.42 7.57 -1.30
N VAL A 379 -28.51 7.79 -2.61
CA VAL A 379 -28.57 9.12 -3.22
C VAL A 379 -29.98 9.40 -3.74
N ASP A 380 -30.41 10.67 -3.72
CA ASP A 380 -31.72 11.10 -4.25
C ASP A 380 -31.75 11.14 -5.80
N GLU A 381 -31.19 10.09 -6.42
CA GLU A 381 -31.18 9.86 -7.86
C GLU A 381 -32.36 8.99 -8.27
N THR A 382 -32.84 9.21 -9.50
CA THR A 382 -33.79 8.33 -10.17
C THR A 382 -33.13 7.74 -11.40
N TRP A 383 -32.82 6.45 -11.34
CA TRP A 383 -32.28 5.71 -12.48
C TRP A 383 -33.42 5.18 -13.36
N ILE A 384 -33.14 4.96 -14.64
CA ILE A 384 -34.08 4.43 -15.61
C ILE A 384 -33.47 3.20 -16.27
N TYR A 385 -34.03 2.03 -16.00
CA TYR A 385 -33.65 0.80 -16.70
C TYR A 385 -34.48 0.62 -17.98
N HIS A 386 -33.78 0.35 -19.07
CA HIS A 386 -34.36 0.01 -20.36
C HIS A 386 -33.79 -1.30 -20.88
N GLY A 387 -34.68 -2.09 -21.48
CA GLY A 387 -34.33 -3.35 -22.14
C GLY A 387 -35.00 -3.41 -23.50
N GLN A 388 -34.22 -3.56 -24.58
CA GLN A 388 -34.77 -3.70 -25.93
C GLN A 388 -33.96 -4.63 -26.81
N LYS A 389 -34.63 -5.28 -27.76
CA LYS A 389 -33.98 -6.12 -28.75
C LYS A 389 -33.30 -5.26 -29.82
N ASN A 390 -32.01 -5.45 -30.06
CA ASN A 390 -31.26 -4.79 -31.13
C ASN A 390 -31.67 -5.38 -32.50
N ARG A 391 -31.02 -4.92 -33.59
CA ARG A 391 -31.26 -5.46 -34.94
C ARG A 391 -30.60 -6.81 -35.22
N GLY A 392 -29.56 -7.18 -34.47
CA GLY A 392 -28.83 -8.46 -34.61
C GLY A 392 -29.61 -9.65 -34.03
N GLY A 393 -30.32 -9.44 -32.92
CA GLY A 393 -31.05 -10.49 -32.22
C GLY A 393 -30.90 -10.44 -30.70
N ASP A 394 -29.94 -9.69 -30.19
CA ASP A 394 -29.65 -9.63 -28.76
C ASP A 394 -30.53 -8.61 -28.06
N TYR A 395 -30.62 -8.73 -26.75
CA TYR A 395 -31.33 -7.84 -25.88
C TYR A 395 -30.32 -6.93 -25.17
N LEU A 396 -30.36 -5.65 -25.49
CA LEU A 396 -29.53 -4.63 -24.85
C LEU A 396 -30.21 -4.15 -23.57
N CYS A 397 -29.43 -4.10 -22.51
CA CYS A 397 -29.78 -3.62 -21.18
C CYS A 397 -29.00 -2.32 -20.92
N LEU A 398 -29.71 -1.28 -20.49
CA LEU A 398 -29.11 0.02 -20.18
C LEU A 398 -29.74 0.58 -18.90
N VAL A 399 -28.91 1.09 -18.00
CA VAL A 399 -29.32 1.93 -16.87
C VAL A 399 -28.85 3.35 -17.17
N LEU A 400 -29.74 4.34 -17.08
CA LEU A 400 -29.40 5.76 -17.12
C LEU A 400 -29.66 6.41 -15.75
N CYS A 401 -28.87 7.42 -15.38
CA CYS A 401 -29.23 8.42 -14.38
C CYS A 401 -29.39 9.75 -15.13
N GLU A 402 -30.61 10.31 -15.09
CA GLU A 402 -31.01 11.39 -16.01
C GLU A 402 -30.77 10.97 -17.47
N ASP A 403 -29.79 11.59 -18.15
CA ASP A 403 -29.35 11.24 -19.51
C ASP A 403 -27.96 10.56 -19.55
N THR A 404 -27.30 10.35 -18.41
CA THR A 404 -25.96 9.73 -18.31
C THR A 404 -26.07 8.21 -18.15
N PRO A 405 -25.34 7.39 -18.92
CA PRO A 405 -25.31 5.94 -18.69
C PRO A 405 -24.66 5.61 -17.34
N VAL A 406 -25.23 4.64 -16.64
CA VAL A 406 -24.69 4.09 -15.37
C VAL A 406 -24.19 2.67 -15.57
N SER A 407 -24.86 1.88 -16.41
CA SER A 407 -24.40 0.54 -16.79
C SER A 407 -25.02 0.12 -18.12
N PHE A 408 -24.29 -0.67 -18.90
CA PHE A 408 -24.69 -1.17 -20.21
C PHE A 408 -24.27 -2.64 -20.37
N GLY A 409 -25.09 -3.44 -21.04
CA GLY A 409 -24.75 -4.83 -21.36
C GLY A 409 -25.69 -5.44 -22.40
N SER A 410 -25.34 -6.64 -22.86
CA SER A 410 -26.11 -7.40 -23.86
C SER A 410 -26.30 -8.86 -23.43
N CYS A 411 -27.47 -9.42 -23.74
CA CYS A 411 -27.76 -10.83 -23.54
C CYS A 411 -28.58 -11.41 -24.71
N GLU A 412 -28.41 -12.69 -25.05
CA GLU A 412 -29.08 -13.36 -26.19
C GLU A 412 -30.62 -13.27 -26.16
N SER A 413 -31.19 -13.06 -24.97
CA SER A 413 -32.63 -12.96 -24.75
C SER A 413 -32.92 -12.04 -23.56
N ALA A 414 -34.15 -11.54 -23.45
CA ALA A 414 -34.54 -10.65 -22.37
C ALA A 414 -34.17 -11.23 -20.98
N PRO A 415 -33.44 -10.49 -20.14
CA PRO A 415 -32.77 -11.06 -18.97
C PRO A 415 -33.78 -11.59 -17.97
N LYS A 416 -33.51 -12.77 -17.41
CA LYS A 416 -34.30 -13.37 -16.32
C LYS A 416 -34.10 -12.58 -15.03
N THR A 417 -34.94 -12.85 -14.03
CA THR A 417 -34.90 -12.11 -12.73
C THR A 417 -33.52 -12.15 -12.06
N ARG A 418 -32.75 -13.24 -12.19
CA ARG A 418 -31.38 -13.33 -11.66
C ARG A 418 -30.40 -12.48 -12.46
N GLU A 419 -30.44 -12.58 -13.79
CA GLU A 419 -29.56 -11.83 -14.70
C GLU A 419 -29.81 -10.32 -14.55
N LEU A 420 -31.08 -9.88 -14.52
CA LEU A 420 -31.46 -8.49 -14.29
C LEU A 420 -31.11 -8.01 -12.87
N ARG A 421 -31.19 -8.88 -11.85
CA ARG A 421 -30.76 -8.55 -10.49
C ARG A 421 -29.26 -8.32 -10.42
N GLN A 422 -28.46 -9.15 -11.10
CA GLN A 422 -27.00 -8.99 -11.17
C GLN A 422 -26.66 -7.69 -11.91
N PHE A 423 -27.19 -7.47 -13.12
CA PHE A 423 -26.92 -6.27 -13.91
C PHE A 423 -27.19 -4.94 -13.17
N ILE A 424 -28.22 -4.88 -12.32
CA ILE A 424 -28.49 -3.68 -11.49
C ILE A 424 -27.58 -3.61 -10.26
N LEU A 425 -27.10 -4.74 -9.76
CA LEU A 425 -26.15 -4.80 -8.65
C LEU A 425 -24.76 -4.38 -9.12
N ASP A 426 -24.32 -4.88 -10.27
CA ASP A 426 -23.13 -4.42 -10.97
C ASP A 426 -23.23 -2.90 -11.20
N ALA A 427 -24.36 -2.39 -11.72
CA ALA A 427 -24.60 -0.95 -11.88
C ALA A 427 -24.58 -0.11 -10.59
N VAL A 428 -24.73 -0.73 -9.41
CA VAL A 428 -24.71 -0.06 -8.09
C VAL A 428 -23.31 -0.11 -7.47
N CYS A 429 -22.64 -1.25 -7.58
CA CYS A 429 -21.32 -1.51 -7.00
C CYS A 429 -20.17 -1.04 -7.90
N ASP A 430 -20.35 -1.09 -9.22
CA ASP A 430 -19.39 -0.74 -10.27
C ASP A 430 -20.10 0.01 -11.43
N PRO A 431 -20.58 1.25 -11.19
CA PRO A 431 -21.17 2.06 -12.24
C PRO A 431 -20.11 2.55 -13.23
N LEU A 432 -20.43 2.52 -14.53
CA LEU A 432 -19.61 3.11 -15.60
C LEU A 432 -19.26 4.58 -15.36
N PHE A 433 -20.10 5.30 -14.60
CA PHE A 433 -19.91 6.72 -14.29
C PHE A 433 -20.32 7.08 -12.85
N GLY A 434 -19.42 7.78 -12.16
CA GLY A 434 -19.58 8.22 -10.77
C GLY A 434 -19.17 7.16 -9.75
N LYS A 435 -19.29 7.47 -8.45
CA LYS A 435 -18.94 6.53 -7.38
C LYS A 435 -20.03 5.45 -7.18
N PRO A 436 -19.68 4.27 -6.64
CA PRO A 436 -20.63 3.24 -6.21
C PRO A 436 -21.68 3.82 -5.26
N ARG A 437 -22.96 3.64 -5.58
CA ARG A 437 -24.08 4.29 -4.89
C ARG A 437 -25.42 3.62 -5.22
N ARG A 438 -26.39 3.74 -4.31
CA ARG A 438 -27.77 3.28 -4.54
C ARG A 438 -28.67 4.43 -4.98
N PRO A 439 -29.42 4.31 -6.08
CA PRO A 439 -30.48 5.25 -6.38
C PRO A 439 -31.64 5.05 -5.42
N ARG A 440 -32.32 6.13 -5.02
CA ARG A 440 -33.60 6.03 -4.31
C ARG A 440 -34.67 5.31 -5.15
N LEU A 441 -34.65 5.46 -6.48
CA LEU A 441 -35.69 4.99 -7.38
C LEU A 441 -35.16 4.45 -8.71
N ILE A 442 -35.65 3.27 -9.15
CA ILE A 442 -35.47 2.76 -10.51
C ILE A 442 -36.81 2.76 -11.25
N ARG A 443 -36.86 3.49 -12.37
CA ARG A 443 -37.99 3.57 -13.31
C ARG A 443 -37.83 2.54 -14.41
N VAL A 444 -38.91 1.83 -14.74
CA VAL A 444 -38.95 0.86 -15.86
C VAL A 444 -40.16 1.01 -16.77
N ALA A 445 -39.96 0.69 -18.04
CA ALA A 445 -40.98 0.90 -19.08
C ALA A 445 -42.20 -0.04 -19.01
N ASN A 446 -42.12 -1.18 -18.29
CA ASN A 446 -43.19 -2.16 -18.25
C ASN A 446 -43.32 -2.89 -16.88
N LYS A 447 -44.52 -3.39 -16.61
CA LYS A 447 -44.87 -4.06 -15.34
C LYS A 447 -44.21 -5.42 -15.11
N ALA A 448 -43.80 -6.14 -16.17
CA ALA A 448 -43.13 -7.43 -16.01
C ALA A 448 -41.72 -7.22 -15.44
N THR A 449 -40.94 -6.31 -16.05
CA THR A 449 -39.64 -5.86 -15.53
C THR A 449 -39.77 -5.28 -14.12
N LEU A 450 -40.82 -4.49 -13.84
CA LEU A 450 -41.07 -3.99 -12.48
C LEU A 450 -41.21 -5.13 -11.47
N ASN A 451 -42.02 -6.13 -11.77
CA ASN A 451 -42.23 -7.29 -10.90
C ASN A 451 -40.97 -8.16 -10.74
N MET A 452 -40.02 -8.08 -11.66
CA MET A 452 -38.72 -8.76 -11.56
C MET A 452 -37.76 -7.97 -10.66
N LEU A 453 -37.63 -6.66 -10.90
CA LEU A 453 -36.83 -5.78 -10.03
C LEU A 453 -37.35 -5.74 -8.60
N GLN A 454 -38.66 -5.60 -8.37
CA GLN A 454 -39.22 -5.62 -7.02
C GLN A 454 -38.96 -6.93 -6.25
N LYS A 455 -38.68 -8.04 -6.94
CA LYS A 455 -38.32 -9.33 -6.34
C LYS A 455 -36.82 -9.54 -6.12
N GLY A 456 -35.95 -8.82 -6.83
CA GLY A 456 -34.49 -9.00 -6.76
C GLY A 456 -33.71 -7.79 -6.26
N VAL A 457 -34.18 -6.59 -6.59
CA VAL A 457 -33.58 -5.27 -6.32
C VAL A 457 -34.36 -4.51 -5.24
N GLY A 458 -35.67 -4.75 -5.12
CA GLY A 458 -36.49 -4.19 -4.03
C GLY A 458 -36.05 -4.61 -2.61
N THR A 459 -35.16 -5.60 -2.51
CA THR A 459 -34.47 -6.00 -1.27
C THR A 459 -33.27 -5.12 -0.91
N TYR A 460 -32.81 -4.23 -1.80
CA TYR A 460 -31.67 -3.32 -1.61
C TYR A 460 -32.07 -1.96 -0.99
N GLY A 461 -33.34 -1.80 -0.59
CA GLY A 461 -33.93 -0.50 -0.21
C GLY A 461 -34.35 0.37 -1.40
N VAL A 462 -33.84 0.08 -2.61
CA VAL A 462 -34.15 0.81 -3.85
C VAL A 462 -35.61 0.66 -4.24
N ALA A 463 -36.35 1.77 -4.30
CA ALA A 463 -37.73 1.75 -4.79
C ALA A 463 -37.75 1.47 -6.30
N CYS A 464 -38.82 0.82 -6.79
CA CYS A 464 -39.00 0.57 -8.22
C CYS A 464 -40.40 1.00 -8.66
N GLU A 465 -40.51 1.69 -9.79
CA GLU A 465 -41.80 2.09 -10.38
C GLU A 465 -41.89 1.82 -11.89
N CYS A 466 -43.11 1.61 -12.39
CA CYS A 466 -43.38 1.40 -13.82
C CYS A 466 -43.95 2.68 -14.42
N VAL A 467 -43.10 3.47 -15.10
CA VAL A 467 -43.51 4.66 -15.84
C VAL A 467 -43.25 4.43 -17.32
N LYS A 468 -44.26 4.74 -18.15
CA LYS A 468 -44.12 4.67 -19.61
C LYS A 468 -43.14 5.75 -20.06
N PRO A 469 -42.02 5.40 -20.72
CA PRO A 469 -41.00 6.39 -21.02
C PRO A 469 -41.51 7.45 -22.00
N SER A 470 -41.02 8.67 -21.80
CA SER A 470 -41.33 9.86 -22.60
C SER A 470 -40.84 9.70 -24.05
N ALA A 471 -41.27 10.60 -24.94
CA ALA A 471 -40.78 10.59 -26.32
C ALA A 471 -39.27 10.91 -26.39
N PHE A 472 -38.79 11.78 -25.50
CA PHE A 472 -37.38 12.16 -25.37
C PHE A 472 -36.54 11.03 -24.81
N GLU A 473 -36.94 10.45 -23.66
CA GLU A 473 -36.26 9.29 -23.05
C GLU A 473 -36.10 8.16 -24.10
N LYS A 474 -37.16 7.84 -24.86
CA LYS A 474 -37.09 6.84 -25.95
C LYS A 474 -36.14 7.19 -27.09
N MET A 475 -35.94 8.48 -27.38
CA MET A 475 -35.03 8.93 -28.42
C MET A 475 -33.58 8.78 -27.94
N ALA A 476 -33.27 9.26 -26.74
CA ALA A 476 -31.97 9.06 -26.08
C ALA A 476 -31.63 7.56 -25.94
N PHE A 477 -32.56 6.74 -25.42
CA PHE A 477 -32.39 5.28 -25.36
C PHE A 477 -32.11 4.64 -26.71
N LYS A 478 -32.79 5.09 -27.77
CA LYS A 478 -32.57 4.56 -29.12
C LYS A 478 -31.19 4.95 -29.63
N GLU A 479 -30.77 6.19 -29.42
CA GLU A 479 -29.48 6.71 -29.88
C GLU A 479 -28.31 6.04 -29.17
N ILE A 480 -28.33 5.98 -27.83
CA ILE A 480 -27.31 5.30 -27.02
C ILE A 480 -27.27 3.80 -27.36
N ALA A 481 -28.41 3.13 -27.50
CA ALA A 481 -28.44 1.71 -27.86
C ALA A 481 -28.04 1.44 -29.32
N GLU A 482 -28.30 2.36 -30.26
CA GLU A 482 -27.79 2.26 -31.63
C GLU A 482 -26.29 2.56 -31.69
N GLN A 483 -25.73 3.44 -30.83
CA GLN A 483 -24.28 3.64 -30.68
C GLN A 483 -23.60 2.41 -30.04
N ALA A 484 -24.03 1.98 -28.86
CA ALA A 484 -23.42 0.84 -28.17
C ALA A 484 -23.61 -0.49 -28.92
N GLY A 485 -24.76 -0.68 -29.58
CA GLY A 485 -24.99 -1.80 -30.49
C GLY A 485 -24.16 -1.75 -31.78
N ARG A 486 -23.70 -0.56 -32.22
CA ARG A 486 -22.68 -0.43 -33.27
C ARG A 486 -21.30 -0.81 -32.72
N GLY A 487 -20.93 -0.36 -31.51
CA GLY A 487 -19.67 -0.74 -30.86
C GLY A 487 -19.46 -2.25 -30.78
N LEU A 488 -20.41 -2.97 -30.15
CA LEU A 488 -20.38 -4.44 -30.06
C LEU A 488 -20.25 -5.10 -31.44
N LYS A 489 -21.06 -4.66 -32.41
CA LYS A 489 -21.08 -5.26 -33.75
C LYS A 489 -19.85 -4.90 -34.60
N MET A 490 -19.19 -3.77 -34.33
CA MET A 490 -17.91 -3.42 -34.96
C MET A 490 -16.77 -4.26 -34.41
N MET A 491 -16.81 -4.68 -33.13
CA MET A 491 -15.86 -5.68 -32.62
C MET A 491 -16.02 -7.02 -33.37
N GLU A 492 -17.25 -7.51 -33.55
CA GLU A 492 -17.54 -8.76 -34.25
C GLU A 492 -17.29 -8.71 -35.78
N GLU A 493 -17.61 -7.59 -36.45
CA GLU A 493 -17.45 -7.45 -37.92
C GLU A 493 -16.07 -6.94 -38.36
N SER A 494 -15.15 -6.70 -37.41
CA SER A 494 -13.77 -6.26 -37.70
C SER A 494 -12.95 -7.33 -38.45
N GLU A 495 -13.21 -8.62 -38.22
CA GLU A 495 -12.41 -9.72 -38.78
C GLU A 495 -12.73 -10.06 -40.26
N GLY A 496 -13.79 -9.47 -40.86
CA GLY A 496 -14.43 -10.04 -42.06
C GLY A 496 -14.26 -9.31 -43.40
N SER A 497 -13.95 -8.00 -43.43
CA SER A 497 -14.01 -7.18 -44.65
C SER A 497 -12.67 -6.57 -45.01
N SER A 498 -12.05 -7.05 -46.09
CA SER A 498 -10.81 -6.49 -46.62
C SER A 498 -11.03 -5.09 -47.23
N LEU A 499 -10.14 -4.15 -46.93
CA LEU A 499 -10.09 -2.83 -47.59
C LEU A 499 -9.74 -2.93 -49.10
N ALA A 500 -9.25 -4.07 -49.58
CA ALA A 500 -8.69 -4.23 -50.93
C ALA A 500 -9.70 -4.15 -52.09
N ASP A 501 -11.00 -4.32 -51.84
CA ASP A 501 -12.05 -4.24 -52.87
C ASP A 501 -12.73 -2.86 -52.91
N PHE A 502 -12.21 -1.87 -52.17
CA PHE A 502 -12.89 -0.60 -51.96
C PHE A 502 -12.49 0.51 -52.94
N ASP A 503 -13.46 1.35 -53.32
CA ASP A 503 -13.32 2.44 -54.27
C ASP A 503 -13.82 3.75 -53.64
N ILE A 504 -12.87 4.56 -53.17
CA ILE A 504 -13.12 5.81 -52.45
C ILE A 504 -13.84 6.85 -53.31
N ASP A 505 -13.66 6.84 -54.63
CA ASP A 505 -14.33 7.76 -55.56
C ASP A 505 -15.87 7.55 -55.60
N LYS A 506 -16.37 6.46 -55.00
CA LYS A 506 -17.82 6.21 -54.82
C LYS A 506 -18.40 6.72 -53.50
N ILE A 507 -17.58 7.16 -52.55
CA ILE A 507 -18.07 7.75 -51.30
C ILE A 507 -18.55 9.20 -51.56
N PRO A 508 -19.69 9.65 -51.01
CA PRO A 508 -20.07 11.05 -51.04
C PRO A 508 -19.00 11.96 -50.41
N GLY A 509 -18.55 12.98 -51.13
CA GLY A 509 -17.65 14.00 -50.58
C GLY A 509 -18.31 14.85 -49.48
N THR A 510 -17.50 15.38 -48.57
CA THR A 510 -17.89 16.40 -47.59
C THR A 510 -16.90 17.57 -47.61
N ASP A 511 -17.42 18.79 -47.44
CA ASP A 511 -16.62 20.02 -47.43
C ASP A 511 -15.92 20.24 -46.06
N SER A 512 -16.33 19.53 -45.01
CA SER A 512 -15.70 19.59 -43.69
C SER A 512 -14.29 18.96 -43.72
N PRO A 513 -13.26 19.66 -43.20
CA PRO A 513 -11.92 19.08 -43.05
C PRO A 513 -11.91 18.04 -41.92
N TRP A 514 -11.14 16.96 -42.07
CA TRP A 514 -10.95 15.98 -41.01
C TRP A 514 -9.61 16.15 -40.33
N PHE A 515 -9.59 16.21 -39.01
CA PHE A 515 -8.37 16.30 -38.22
C PHE A 515 -7.94 14.89 -37.80
N VAL A 516 -6.70 14.54 -38.08
CA VAL A 516 -6.14 13.21 -37.80
C VAL A 516 -4.91 13.35 -36.91
N ALA A 517 -4.92 12.64 -35.79
CA ALA A 517 -3.79 12.65 -34.85
C ALA A 517 -3.52 11.25 -34.29
N VAL A 518 -2.25 10.98 -34.02
CA VAL A 518 -1.78 9.85 -33.21
C VAL A 518 -1.09 10.43 -31.99
N MET A 519 -1.44 9.92 -30.81
CA MET A 519 -0.98 10.41 -29.52
C MET A 519 -0.95 9.27 -28.51
N GLN A 520 -0.16 9.40 -27.45
CA GLN A 520 -0.15 8.46 -26.35
C GLN A 520 -0.83 9.11 -25.14
N PRO A 521 -2.16 8.96 -24.94
CA PRO A 521 -2.83 9.52 -23.77
C PRO A 521 -2.22 8.94 -22.47
N PRO A 522 -2.31 9.64 -21.34
CA PRO A 522 -1.81 9.15 -20.06
C PRO A 522 -2.73 8.10 -19.39
N ILE A 523 -3.41 7.29 -20.20
CA ILE A 523 -4.30 6.23 -19.75
C ILE A 523 -3.54 4.91 -19.83
N TRP A 524 -3.45 4.21 -18.71
CA TRP A 524 -2.81 2.90 -18.62
C TRP A 524 -3.80 1.78 -18.96
N VAL A 525 -3.29 0.71 -19.56
CA VAL A 525 -4.01 -0.54 -19.82
C VAL A 525 -3.28 -1.67 -19.10
N GLY A 526 -4.00 -2.38 -18.23
CA GLY A 526 -3.47 -3.41 -17.32
C GLY A 526 -3.52 -4.85 -17.84
N ASP A 527 -3.95 -5.10 -19.08
CA ASP A 527 -4.11 -6.46 -19.66
C ASP A 527 -2.79 -7.22 -19.92
N GLN A 528 -1.67 -6.73 -19.39
CA GLN A 528 -0.32 -7.28 -19.51
C GLN A 528 0.39 -7.39 -18.16
N SER A 529 1.63 -7.86 -18.20
CA SER A 529 2.51 -7.96 -17.05
C SER A 529 2.82 -6.57 -16.45
N THR A 530 3.47 -5.73 -17.26
CA THR A 530 3.66 -4.31 -16.98
C THR A 530 2.57 -3.50 -17.69
N PRO A 531 1.80 -2.66 -16.99
CA PRO A 531 0.83 -1.77 -17.63
C PRO A 531 1.50 -0.93 -18.73
N TYR A 532 0.81 -0.73 -19.85
CA TYR A 532 1.33 0.11 -20.95
C TYR A 532 0.35 1.22 -21.29
N ARG A 533 0.85 2.25 -21.98
CA ARG A 533 0.03 3.31 -22.55
C ARG A 533 -0.16 3.09 -24.05
N PRO A 534 -1.39 2.86 -24.52
CA PRO A 534 -1.67 2.67 -25.93
C PRO A 534 -1.44 3.97 -26.70
N TYR A 535 -1.06 3.85 -27.97
CA TYR A 535 -1.20 4.90 -28.96
C TYR A 535 -2.66 4.95 -29.42
N LEU A 536 -3.28 6.10 -29.16
CA LEU A 536 -4.61 6.46 -29.59
C LEU A 536 -4.51 7.20 -30.92
N GLN A 537 -5.18 6.69 -31.95
CA GLN A 537 -5.44 7.44 -33.16
C GLN A 537 -6.87 7.97 -33.13
N LEU A 538 -7.01 9.26 -33.40
CA LEU A 538 -8.28 9.96 -33.48
C LEU A 538 -8.49 10.54 -34.88
N VAL A 539 -9.71 10.40 -35.38
CA VAL A 539 -10.21 11.14 -36.55
C VAL A 539 -11.40 11.97 -36.07
N VAL A 540 -11.32 13.29 -36.25
CA VAL A 540 -12.28 14.27 -35.76
C VAL A 540 -12.80 15.10 -36.93
N ASP A 541 -14.11 15.36 -36.98
CA ASP A 541 -14.71 16.25 -37.96
C ASP A 541 -14.46 17.72 -37.56
N GLY A 542 -13.86 18.50 -38.44
CA GLY A 542 -13.39 19.86 -38.14
C GLY A 542 -14.46 20.93 -38.13
N GLU A 543 -15.68 20.63 -38.59
CA GLU A 543 -16.82 21.57 -38.55
C GLU A 543 -17.59 21.51 -37.22
N ASP A 544 -17.87 20.30 -36.71
CA ASP A 544 -18.67 20.09 -35.48
C ASP A 544 -17.88 19.55 -34.28
N GLY A 545 -16.60 19.18 -34.47
CA GLY A 545 -15.72 18.64 -33.44
C GLY A 545 -16.01 17.18 -33.05
N MET A 546 -16.87 16.48 -33.78
CA MET A 546 -17.28 15.12 -33.43
C MET A 546 -16.19 14.10 -33.74
N ILE A 547 -15.95 13.17 -32.80
CA ILE A 547 -15.07 12.02 -33.04
C ILE A 547 -15.75 11.08 -34.04
N LEU A 548 -15.05 10.81 -35.14
CA LEU A 548 -15.50 9.94 -36.23
C LEU A 548 -14.91 8.54 -36.11
N LYS A 549 -13.72 8.41 -35.53
CA LYS A 549 -13.07 7.13 -35.25
C LYS A 549 -12.07 7.30 -34.12
N THR A 550 -12.02 6.29 -33.27
CA THR A 550 -10.97 6.04 -32.29
C THR A 550 -10.38 4.66 -32.59
N GLU A 551 -9.06 4.56 -32.59
CA GLU A 551 -8.32 3.30 -32.74
C GLU A 551 -7.20 3.26 -31.68
N MET A 552 -6.96 2.09 -31.08
CA MET A 552 -5.99 1.94 -29.99
C MET A 552 -4.98 0.84 -30.32
N THR A 553 -3.70 1.14 -30.18
CA THR A 553 -2.59 0.26 -30.59
C THR A 553 -1.49 0.26 -29.52
N GLN A 554 -0.78 -0.86 -29.35
CA GLN A 554 0.27 -0.96 -28.31
C GLN A 554 1.58 -0.26 -28.72
N ALA A 555 1.87 -0.22 -30.01
CA ALA A 555 3.02 0.47 -30.60
C ALA A 555 2.53 1.62 -31.49
N ILE A 556 3.41 2.57 -31.83
CA ILE A 556 3.10 3.67 -32.76
C ILE A 556 2.57 3.06 -34.08
N PRO A 557 1.33 3.38 -34.51
CA PRO A 557 0.81 2.88 -35.77
C PRO A 557 1.63 3.44 -36.93
N THR A 558 2.01 2.58 -37.87
CA THR A 558 2.72 2.98 -39.10
C THR A 558 1.84 3.88 -39.97
N ALA A 559 2.42 4.73 -40.82
CA ALA A 559 1.66 5.60 -41.73
C ALA A 559 0.59 4.84 -42.55
N LYS A 560 0.89 3.60 -42.95
CA LYS A 560 -0.08 2.70 -43.58
C LYS A 560 -1.27 2.37 -42.67
N GLN A 561 -1.04 1.92 -41.44
CA GLN A 561 -2.11 1.63 -40.49
C GLN A 561 -2.93 2.89 -40.19
N GLN A 562 -2.27 4.04 -40.07
CA GLN A 562 -2.95 5.31 -39.83
C GLN A 562 -3.92 5.67 -40.97
N VAL A 563 -3.48 5.46 -42.21
CA VAL A 563 -4.29 5.64 -43.42
C VAL A 563 -5.41 4.59 -43.52
N GLU A 564 -5.16 3.34 -43.17
CA GLU A 564 -6.18 2.27 -43.12
C GLU A 564 -7.31 2.63 -42.13
N THR A 565 -6.97 3.17 -40.95
CA THR A 565 -7.94 3.69 -39.97
C THR A 565 -8.76 4.86 -40.53
N VAL A 566 -8.16 5.77 -41.30
CA VAL A 566 -8.89 6.90 -41.91
C VAL A 566 -9.78 6.42 -43.06
N ALA A 567 -9.33 5.50 -43.91
CA ALA A 567 -10.16 4.88 -44.94
C ALA A 567 -11.35 4.10 -44.35
N ASP A 568 -11.13 3.37 -43.25
CA ASP A 568 -12.19 2.75 -42.45
C ASP A 568 -13.17 3.81 -41.90
N THR A 569 -12.67 4.97 -41.48
CA THR A 569 -13.51 6.08 -41.01
C THR A 569 -14.39 6.65 -42.11
N MET A 570 -13.92 6.74 -43.36
CA MET A 570 -14.76 7.16 -44.50
C MET A 570 -15.91 6.20 -44.77
N LEU A 571 -15.65 4.90 -44.55
CA LEU A 571 -16.59 3.80 -44.75
C LEU A 571 -17.58 3.59 -43.60
N ARG A 572 -17.10 3.68 -42.36
CA ARG A 572 -17.77 3.27 -41.12
C ARG A 572 -17.52 4.28 -40.00
N PRO A 573 -17.84 5.58 -40.19
CA PRO A 573 -17.62 6.55 -39.13
C PRO A 573 -18.56 6.23 -37.94
N MET A 574 -18.04 6.41 -36.72
CA MET A 574 -18.81 6.27 -35.48
C MET A 574 -20.05 7.16 -35.48
N THR A 575 -19.97 8.32 -36.14
CA THR A 575 -21.03 9.32 -36.22
C THR A 575 -21.27 9.82 -37.66
N GLY A 576 -22.53 10.06 -38.01
CA GLY A 576 -22.96 10.45 -39.35
C GLY A 576 -23.08 9.28 -40.34
N SER A 577 -23.03 9.61 -41.63
CA SER A 577 -23.05 8.65 -42.75
C SER A 577 -21.65 8.52 -43.37
N PRO A 578 -21.37 7.44 -44.13
CA PRO A 578 -20.12 7.28 -44.88
C PRO A 578 -19.89 8.49 -45.80
N ARG A 579 -18.71 9.11 -45.67
CA ARG A 579 -18.34 10.35 -46.38
C ARG A 579 -16.82 10.48 -46.51
N CYS A 580 -16.35 11.12 -47.57
CA CYS A 580 -14.93 11.34 -47.85
C CYS A 580 -14.62 12.85 -47.68
N PRO A 581 -13.69 13.26 -46.81
CA PRO A 581 -13.36 14.67 -46.62
C PRO A 581 -12.61 15.22 -47.84
N GLY A 582 -12.88 16.47 -48.21
CA GLY A 582 -12.06 17.18 -49.21
C GLY A 582 -10.64 17.47 -48.70
N VAL A 583 -10.46 17.63 -47.38
CA VAL A 583 -9.17 17.95 -46.74
C VAL A 583 -8.97 17.09 -45.49
N ILE A 584 -7.77 16.52 -45.33
CA ILE A 584 -7.28 15.95 -44.06
C ILE A 584 -6.19 16.87 -43.51
N VAL A 585 -6.33 17.29 -42.26
CA VAL A 585 -5.29 18.02 -41.51
C VAL A 585 -4.65 17.07 -40.51
N THR A 586 -3.39 16.70 -40.75
CA THR A 586 -2.63 15.83 -39.83
C THR A 586 -2.04 16.64 -38.68
N HIS A 587 -1.99 16.07 -37.48
CA HIS A 587 -1.26 16.65 -36.35
C HIS A 587 0.22 16.95 -36.72
N PRO A 588 0.85 18.05 -36.25
CA PRO A 588 2.20 18.44 -36.68
C PRO A 588 3.31 17.41 -36.42
N GLN A 589 3.09 16.46 -35.51
CA GLN A 589 4.04 15.38 -35.21
C GLN A 589 3.92 14.17 -36.16
N LEU A 590 2.93 14.12 -37.03
CA LEU A 590 2.80 13.08 -38.05
C LEU A 590 3.64 13.44 -39.30
N ASP A 591 4.36 12.47 -39.84
CA ASP A 591 5.03 12.65 -41.13
C ASP A 591 4.00 12.71 -42.26
N ARG A 592 3.67 13.94 -42.68
CA ARG A 592 2.76 14.22 -43.78
C ARG A 592 3.15 13.50 -45.08
N ALA A 593 4.44 13.36 -45.37
CA ALA A 593 4.90 12.79 -46.63
C ALA A 593 4.73 11.27 -46.66
N GLU A 594 5.02 10.58 -45.56
CA GLU A 594 4.71 9.15 -45.42
C GLU A 594 3.20 8.90 -45.42
N PHE A 595 2.43 9.73 -44.70
CA PHE A 595 0.96 9.62 -44.65
C PHE A 595 0.31 9.86 -46.03
N ASP A 596 0.73 10.88 -46.77
CA ASP A 596 0.28 11.16 -48.14
C ASP A 596 0.66 10.03 -49.11
N SER A 597 1.89 9.52 -49.03
CA SER A 597 2.32 8.36 -49.83
C SER A 597 1.47 7.13 -49.55
N ALA A 598 1.20 6.82 -48.28
CA ALA A 598 0.37 5.68 -47.88
C ALA A 598 -1.09 5.86 -48.32
N MET A 599 -1.64 7.08 -48.23
CA MET A 599 -3.01 7.38 -48.67
C MET A 599 -3.16 7.14 -50.18
N ARG A 600 -2.23 7.63 -51.00
CA ARG A 600 -2.29 7.41 -52.45
C ARG A 600 -2.12 5.93 -52.82
N GLU A 601 -1.24 5.20 -52.12
CA GLU A 601 -1.06 3.76 -52.32
C GLU A 601 -2.33 2.96 -52.00
N LEU A 602 -2.97 3.22 -50.86
CA LEU A 602 -4.16 2.49 -50.44
C LEU A 602 -5.38 2.81 -51.33
N THR A 603 -5.53 4.07 -51.73
CA THR A 603 -6.79 4.58 -52.29
C THR A 603 -6.78 4.75 -53.82
N ASN A 604 -5.60 4.80 -54.45
CA ASN A 604 -5.41 5.16 -55.87
C ASN A 604 -6.10 6.48 -56.30
N SER A 605 -6.42 7.37 -55.35
CA SER A 605 -7.14 8.61 -55.62
C SER A 605 -6.40 9.84 -55.08
N ASP A 606 -6.43 10.92 -55.85
CA ASP A 606 -5.95 12.26 -55.45
C ASP A 606 -7.14 13.14 -54.93
N CYS A 607 -8.27 12.53 -54.54
CA CYS A 607 -9.50 13.27 -54.19
C CYS A 607 -9.47 13.98 -52.82
N VAL A 608 -8.44 13.75 -52.00
CA VAL A 608 -8.30 14.32 -50.64
C VAL A 608 -7.00 15.11 -50.55
N GLU A 609 -7.09 16.39 -50.20
CA GLU A 609 -5.90 17.20 -49.91
C GLU A 609 -5.40 16.90 -48.49
N ILE A 610 -4.15 16.43 -48.35
CA ILE A 610 -3.54 16.21 -47.04
C ILE A 610 -2.64 17.40 -46.70
N VAL A 611 -2.92 18.06 -45.58
CA VAL A 611 -2.22 19.26 -45.06
C VAL A 611 -1.68 18.95 -43.67
N SER A 612 -0.53 19.52 -43.30
CA SER A 612 -0.05 19.49 -41.91
C SER A 612 -0.72 20.63 -41.13
N GLY A 613 -1.26 20.32 -39.96
CA GLY A 613 -1.76 21.31 -39.02
C GLY A 613 -0.64 22.11 -38.37
N ASP A 614 -1.04 22.93 -37.39
CA ASP A 614 -0.18 23.84 -36.63
C ASP A 614 -0.36 23.65 -35.10
N ASP A 615 0.11 24.62 -34.32
CA ASP A 615 0.02 24.63 -32.86
C ASP A 615 -1.43 24.75 -32.36
N GLU A 616 -2.37 25.27 -33.16
CA GLU A 616 -3.80 25.32 -32.80
C GLU A 616 -4.41 23.92 -32.86
N ILE A 617 -4.10 23.15 -33.91
CA ILE A 617 -4.49 21.72 -34.02
C ILE A 617 -3.86 20.89 -32.88
N SER A 618 -2.60 21.14 -32.54
CA SER A 618 -1.96 20.49 -31.39
C SER A 618 -2.65 20.84 -30.07
N SER A 619 -3.09 22.09 -29.91
CA SER A 619 -3.80 22.56 -28.71
C SER A 619 -5.20 21.97 -28.60
N LEU A 620 -5.91 21.80 -29.72
CA LEU A 620 -7.21 21.15 -29.79
C LEU A 620 -7.15 19.69 -29.31
N PHE A 621 -6.24 18.89 -29.87
CA PHE A 621 -6.05 17.51 -29.44
C PHE A 621 -5.57 17.41 -27.99
N LYS A 622 -4.72 18.34 -27.54
CA LYS A 622 -4.35 18.42 -26.12
C LYS A 622 -5.58 18.62 -25.22
N SER A 623 -6.46 19.58 -25.53
CA SER A 623 -7.69 19.80 -24.75
C SER A 623 -8.55 18.53 -24.72
N LEU A 624 -8.74 17.88 -25.87
CA LEU A 624 -9.55 16.66 -25.99
C LEU A 624 -9.02 15.52 -25.10
N ILE A 625 -7.70 15.31 -25.00
CA ILE A 625 -7.11 14.34 -24.07
C ILE A 625 -7.33 14.77 -22.62
N ILE A 626 -7.13 16.05 -22.27
CA ILE A 626 -7.36 16.56 -20.90
C ILE A 626 -8.80 16.27 -20.47
N ASP A 627 -9.78 16.56 -21.33
CA ASP A 627 -11.18 16.39 -21.01
C ASP A 627 -11.59 14.91 -20.95
N MET A 628 -11.01 14.05 -21.81
CA MET A 628 -11.18 12.59 -21.74
C MET A 628 -10.60 12.00 -20.45
N VAL A 629 -9.42 12.46 -20.03
CA VAL A 629 -8.75 12.05 -18.80
C VAL A 629 -9.55 12.46 -17.56
N ARG A 630 -9.98 13.72 -17.48
CA ARG A 630 -10.82 14.25 -16.39
C ARG A 630 -12.17 13.54 -16.27
N SER A 631 -12.68 12.99 -17.37
CA SER A 631 -13.93 12.23 -17.38
C SER A 631 -13.78 10.84 -16.77
N ASN A 632 -12.57 10.26 -16.81
CA ASN A 632 -12.29 8.91 -16.33
C ASN A 632 -11.74 8.87 -14.90
N ASP A 633 -10.99 9.89 -14.44
CA ASP A 633 -10.55 10.03 -13.05
C ASP A 633 -11.06 11.34 -12.43
N PRO A 634 -12.24 11.33 -11.79
CA PRO A 634 -12.78 12.49 -11.07
C PRO A 634 -12.17 12.65 -9.65
N THR A 635 -11.17 11.85 -9.27
CA THR A 635 -10.61 11.78 -7.91
C THR A 635 -9.17 12.29 -7.81
N GLY A 636 -8.34 12.09 -8.84
CA GLY A 636 -6.96 12.59 -8.89
C GLY A 636 -6.84 13.98 -9.50
N MET A 637 -7.01 15.05 -8.70
CA MET A 637 -6.60 16.40 -9.13
C MET A 637 -5.06 16.47 -9.22
N ALA A 638 -4.53 16.73 -10.41
CA ALA A 638 -3.08 16.88 -10.61
C ALA A 638 -2.53 18.17 -9.98
N LEU A 639 -1.26 18.19 -9.56
CA LEU A 639 -0.68 19.37 -8.90
C LEU A 639 -0.66 20.60 -9.81
N ILE A 640 -0.51 20.42 -11.12
CA ILE A 640 -0.52 21.53 -12.12
C ILE A 640 -1.88 22.23 -12.23
N GLU A 641 -2.95 21.64 -11.70
CA GLU A 641 -4.28 22.25 -11.69
C GLU A 641 -4.54 23.09 -10.42
N GLN A 642 -3.57 23.19 -9.51
CA GLN A 642 -3.69 23.94 -8.26
C GLN A 642 -3.32 25.42 -8.41
N ASP A 643 -4.08 26.28 -7.74
CA ASP A 643 -3.85 27.73 -7.74
C ASP A 643 -2.43 28.09 -7.29
N GLY A 644 -1.69 28.77 -8.17
CA GLY A 644 -0.32 29.23 -7.89
C GLY A 644 0.78 28.17 -8.06
N VAL A 645 0.45 27.02 -8.63
CA VAL A 645 1.41 26.02 -9.12
C VAL A 645 1.61 26.22 -10.63
N ASP A 646 2.87 26.33 -11.05
CA ASP A 646 3.26 26.48 -12.45
C ASP A 646 4.29 25.40 -12.87
N SER A 647 4.59 25.33 -14.17
CA SER A 647 5.53 24.35 -14.74
C SER A 647 6.93 24.47 -14.11
N GLU A 648 7.40 25.68 -13.80
CA GLU A 648 8.71 25.90 -13.18
C GLU A 648 8.76 25.35 -11.74
N LEU A 649 7.71 25.60 -10.95
CA LEU A 649 7.60 25.10 -9.59
C LEU A 649 7.54 23.56 -9.55
N LEU A 650 6.79 22.94 -10.46
CA LEU A 650 6.76 21.47 -10.57
C LEU A 650 8.10 20.90 -11.04
N GLY A 651 8.73 21.46 -12.07
CA GLY A 651 10.04 21.01 -12.52
C GLY A 651 11.08 21.02 -11.41
N ARG A 652 11.03 22.02 -10.51
CA ARG A 652 11.84 22.08 -9.28
C ARG A 652 11.46 21.02 -8.24
N LEU A 653 10.17 20.72 -8.07
CA LEU A 653 9.68 19.67 -7.16
C LEU A 653 10.14 18.28 -7.61
N TYR A 654 9.91 17.91 -8.87
CA TYR A 654 10.34 16.64 -9.44
C TYR A 654 11.86 16.47 -9.38
N GLN A 655 12.63 17.51 -9.72
CA GLN A 655 14.08 17.49 -9.55
C GLN A 655 14.52 17.31 -8.08
N ALA A 656 13.86 17.95 -7.12
CA ALA A 656 14.18 17.76 -5.70
C ALA A 656 13.87 16.34 -5.23
N ALA A 657 12.72 15.78 -5.63
CA ALA A 657 12.31 14.42 -5.33
C ALA A 657 13.25 13.38 -5.98
N ALA A 658 13.65 13.57 -7.23
CA ALA A 658 14.60 12.69 -7.92
C ALA A 658 15.98 12.69 -7.25
N ARG A 659 16.45 13.84 -6.73
CA ARG A 659 17.68 13.92 -5.95
C ARG A 659 17.53 13.24 -4.59
N PHE A 660 16.41 13.44 -3.90
CA PHE A 660 16.11 12.80 -2.62
C PHE A 660 16.13 11.27 -2.78
N TYR A 661 15.41 10.72 -3.76
CA TYR A 661 15.39 9.28 -4.04
C TYR A 661 16.78 8.71 -4.29
N ARG A 662 17.59 9.34 -5.16
CA ARG A 662 18.94 8.84 -5.51
C ARG A 662 19.93 8.86 -4.35
N VAL A 663 19.62 9.53 -3.23
CA VAL A 663 20.42 9.49 -2.01
C VAL A 663 20.02 8.31 -1.10
N SER A 664 18.89 7.66 -1.35
CA SER A 664 18.33 6.56 -0.56
C SER A 664 18.25 6.87 0.94
N PRO A 665 17.58 7.96 1.37
CA PRO A 665 17.61 8.46 2.74
C PRO A 665 17.08 7.49 3.79
N TRP A 666 16.22 6.54 3.42
CA TRP A 666 15.78 5.40 4.24
C TRP A 666 16.91 4.45 4.67
N ASN A 667 18.09 4.51 4.03
CA ASN A 667 19.31 3.82 4.47
C ASN A 667 20.17 4.69 5.42
N LEU A 668 19.71 5.87 5.82
CA LEU A 668 20.43 6.83 6.67
C LEU A 668 19.72 7.14 8.00
N VAL A 669 18.53 6.57 8.24
CA VAL A 669 17.65 6.93 9.36
C VAL A 669 16.75 5.78 9.77
N GLY A 670 16.52 5.64 11.07
CA GLY A 670 15.64 4.62 11.62
C GLY A 670 14.16 4.80 11.29
N GLY A 671 13.36 3.75 11.49
CA GLY A 671 11.93 3.75 11.16
C GLY A 671 11.07 4.56 12.15
N ASP A 672 11.56 4.70 13.38
CA ASP A 672 10.95 5.42 14.51
C ASP A 672 11.41 6.89 14.62
N GLN A 673 12.41 7.29 13.83
CA GLN A 673 13.12 8.56 14.04
C GLN A 673 12.39 9.74 13.37
N LEU A 674 12.07 10.74 14.18
CA LEU A 674 11.35 11.94 13.75
C LEU A 674 12.25 13.18 13.73
N ILE A 675 11.93 14.08 12.80
CA ILE A 675 12.62 15.35 12.58
C ILE A 675 11.59 16.47 12.73
N ARG A 676 11.79 17.38 13.68
CA ARG A 676 11.05 18.65 13.69
C ARG A 676 11.55 19.51 12.54
N VAL A 677 10.62 19.99 11.72
CA VAL A 677 10.89 20.99 10.68
C VAL A 677 10.07 22.24 10.95
N VAL A 678 10.73 23.40 11.00
CA VAL A 678 10.08 24.71 11.08
C VAL A 678 10.44 25.49 9.81
N SER A 679 9.45 26.00 9.07
CA SER A 679 9.70 26.90 7.93
C SER A 679 9.49 28.35 8.31
N GLY A 680 10.46 29.19 7.96
CA GLY A 680 10.36 30.64 8.04
C GLY A 680 9.25 31.26 7.17
N SER A 681 8.68 30.51 6.21
CA SER A 681 7.52 30.97 5.42
C SER A 681 6.20 30.87 6.17
N THR A 682 6.12 30.05 7.22
CA THR A 682 4.91 29.80 8.01
C THR A 682 5.23 29.92 9.52
N PRO A 683 5.50 31.13 10.04
CA PRO A 683 5.98 31.31 11.40
C PRO A 683 5.04 30.72 12.45
N GLY A 684 5.58 29.86 13.32
CA GLY A 684 4.83 29.18 14.37
C GLY A 684 4.16 27.86 13.95
N HIS A 685 4.23 27.47 12.68
CA HIS A 685 3.87 26.13 12.24
C HIS A 685 5.09 25.20 12.27
N GLN A 686 4.90 23.96 12.73
CA GLN A 686 5.96 22.96 12.86
C GLN A 686 5.45 21.62 12.35
N TRP A 687 6.25 20.94 11.54
CA TRP A 687 5.98 19.57 11.10
C TRP A 687 6.81 18.57 11.89
N GLY A 688 6.24 17.40 12.15
CA GLY A 688 7.02 16.20 12.45
C GLY A 688 7.22 15.42 11.15
N VAL A 689 8.48 15.17 10.78
CA VAL A 689 8.85 14.55 9.51
C VAL A 689 9.51 13.20 9.77
N GLY A 690 9.00 12.16 9.13
CA GLY A 690 9.56 10.80 9.14
C GLY A 690 9.92 10.35 7.72
N VAL A 691 11.01 9.61 7.57
CA VAL A 691 11.42 9.01 6.28
C VAL A 691 10.88 7.58 6.21
N MET A 692 10.32 7.20 5.07
CA MET A 692 9.73 5.88 4.84
C MET A 692 10.61 5.06 3.89
N GLY A 693 10.70 3.75 4.13
CA GLY A 693 11.34 2.80 3.20
C GLY A 693 12.21 1.72 3.84
N GLN A 694 12.43 1.77 5.16
CA GLN A 694 13.30 0.86 5.92
C GLN A 694 12.92 -0.64 5.75
N MET A 695 11.65 -0.91 5.45
CA MET A 695 11.07 -2.24 5.20
C MET A 695 10.75 -2.53 3.71
N GLY A 696 11.15 -1.66 2.78
CA GLY A 696 10.96 -1.86 1.33
C GLY A 696 9.50 -1.89 0.83
N GLN A 697 8.53 -1.52 1.67
CA GLN A 697 7.12 -1.51 1.25
C GLN A 697 6.83 -0.26 0.41
N THR A 698 7.00 0.92 1.02
CA THR A 698 6.84 2.23 0.39
C THR A 698 8.06 3.09 0.72
N MET A 699 8.72 3.62 -0.32
CA MET A 699 9.88 4.51 -0.17
C MET A 699 9.38 5.95 -0.21
N GLY A 700 9.83 6.84 0.70
CA GLY A 700 9.24 8.17 0.74
C GLY A 700 9.55 9.05 1.96
N LEU A 701 8.68 10.05 2.14
CA LEU A 701 8.71 11.04 3.21
C LEU A 701 7.28 11.28 3.72
N SER A 702 7.07 11.25 5.03
CA SER A 702 5.83 11.68 5.68
C SER A 702 6.08 12.99 6.41
N VAL A 703 5.27 14.01 6.11
CA VAL A 703 5.34 15.36 6.68
C VAL A 703 4.04 15.63 7.42
N ILE A 704 4.03 15.41 8.74
CA ILE A 704 2.84 15.43 9.58
C ILE A 704 2.67 16.83 10.20
N ASP A 705 1.45 17.37 10.14
CA ASP A 705 1.12 18.67 10.73
C ASP A 705 1.10 18.56 12.26
N GLY A 706 2.15 19.10 12.90
CA GLY A 706 2.36 19.04 14.34
C GLY A 706 3.29 17.92 14.80
N VAL A 707 4.30 18.29 15.60
CA VAL A 707 5.28 17.36 16.20
C VAL A 707 4.61 16.34 17.12
N ASP A 708 3.68 16.75 17.97
CA ASP A 708 3.03 15.85 18.93
C ASP A 708 2.16 14.80 18.22
N THR A 709 1.51 15.17 17.11
CA THR A 709 0.77 14.24 16.23
C THR A 709 1.71 13.21 15.61
N ALA A 710 2.90 13.64 15.17
CA ALA A 710 3.89 12.72 14.61
C ALA A 710 4.42 11.72 15.65
N LYS A 711 4.69 12.18 16.90
CA LYS A 711 5.06 11.28 18.00
C LYS A 711 3.97 10.28 18.32
N ALA A 712 2.71 10.75 18.43
CA ALA A 712 1.56 9.87 18.63
C ALA A 712 1.41 8.86 17.48
N MET A 713 1.78 9.20 16.24
CA MET A 713 1.75 8.26 15.12
C MET A 713 2.81 7.16 15.27
N VAL A 714 4.04 7.46 15.68
CA VAL A 714 5.08 6.43 15.90
C VAL A 714 4.75 5.52 17.08
N ARG A 715 4.06 6.04 18.11
CA ARG A 715 3.61 5.26 19.27
C ARG A 715 2.31 4.47 19.04
N GLU A 716 1.74 4.51 17.84
CA GLU A 716 0.41 3.95 17.51
C GLU A 716 -0.77 4.55 18.31
N GLU A 717 -0.58 5.74 18.90
CA GLU A 717 -1.56 6.50 19.71
C GLU A 717 -2.40 7.50 18.88
N CYS A 718 -2.09 7.70 17.59
CA CYS A 718 -2.70 8.75 16.76
C CYS A 718 -4.13 8.40 16.29
N ASP A 719 -5.07 9.33 16.51
CA ASP A 719 -6.40 9.28 15.87
C ASP A 719 -6.28 9.57 14.37
N MET A 720 -6.29 8.52 13.55
CA MET A 720 -6.14 8.61 12.10
C MET A 720 -7.20 9.50 11.44
N ASN A 721 -8.41 9.62 12.01
CA ASN A 721 -9.47 10.52 11.50
C ASN A 721 -9.16 12.02 11.73
N ARG A 722 -8.04 12.33 12.38
CA ARG A 722 -7.58 13.68 12.66
C ARG A 722 -6.17 13.94 12.12
N LEU A 723 -5.58 12.95 11.47
CA LEU A 723 -4.29 13.08 10.81
C LEU A 723 -4.38 14.12 9.69
N SER A 724 -3.47 15.08 9.71
CA SER A 724 -3.24 16.00 8.62
C SER A 724 -1.76 15.91 8.27
N ALA A 725 -1.45 15.49 7.05
CA ALA A 725 -0.09 15.18 6.63
C ALA A 725 0.08 15.35 5.12
N ILE A 726 1.32 15.42 4.66
CA ILE A 726 1.71 15.25 3.26
C ILE A 726 2.55 13.98 3.17
N SER A 727 2.18 13.06 2.29
CA SER A 727 2.96 11.87 1.97
C SER A 727 3.60 12.07 0.59
N VAL A 728 4.92 11.96 0.53
CA VAL A 728 5.68 11.83 -0.72
C VAL A 728 6.07 10.37 -0.84
N GLN A 729 5.51 9.66 -1.81
CA GLN A 729 5.77 8.25 -2.07
C GLN A 729 6.49 8.12 -3.42
N PHE A 730 7.32 7.09 -3.58
CA PHE A 730 7.98 6.79 -4.85
C PHE A 730 7.57 5.41 -5.33
N ASP A 731 6.91 5.35 -6.48
CA ASP A 731 6.51 4.11 -7.13
C ASP A 731 6.57 4.25 -8.67
N GLU A 732 5.73 3.54 -9.43
CA GLU A 732 5.81 3.50 -10.90
C GLU A 732 4.90 4.53 -11.58
N ALA A 733 5.10 4.71 -12.89
CA ALA A 733 4.40 5.73 -13.68
C ALA A 733 2.88 5.55 -13.73
N PHE A 734 2.38 4.34 -13.45
CA PHE A 734 0.95 4.01 -13.44
C PHE A 734 0.24 4.34 -12.13
N ASP A 735 0.98 4.64 -11.06
CA ASP A 735 0.43 5.08 -9.77
C ASP A 735 0.18 6.60 -9.72
N LEU A 736 0.63 7.34 -10.74
CA LEU A 736 0.43 8.79 -10.85
C LEU A 736 -0.93 9.16 -11.47
N PRO A 737 -1.54 10.29 -11.06
CA PRO A 737 -2.66 10.89 -11.78
C PRO A 737 -2.30 11.09 -13.26
N PRO A 738 -3.11 10.60 -14.21
CA PRO A 738 -2.84 10.71 -15.65
C PRO A 738 -2.43 12.11 -16.14
N ARG A 739 -3.13 13.16 -15.68
CA ARG A 739 -2.83 14.54 -16.07
C ARG A 739 -1.43 15.00 -15.60
N GLU A 740 -0.94 14.45 -14.49
CA GLU A 740 0.37 14.74 -13.91
C GLU A 740 1.50 14.03 -14.65
N LEU A 741 1.36 12.72 -14.90
CA LEU A 741 2.30 11.95 -15.72
C LEU A 741 2.55 12.62 -17.09
N TRP A 742 1.48 13.06 -17.74
CA TRP A 742 1.60 13.73 -19.03
C TRP A 742 2.32 15.09 -18.95
N GLN A 743 2.23 15.79 -17.81
CA GLN A 743 3.00 17.02 -17.57
C GLN A 743 4.49 16.70 -17.42
N ILE A 744 4.84 15.65 -16.67
CA ILE A 744 6.22 15.15 -16.50
C ILE A 744 6.86 14.90 -17.87
N GLU A 745 6.16 14.21 -18.77
CA GLU A 745 6.68 13.90 -20.11
C GLU A 745 6.74 15.12 -21.03
N THR A 746 5.69 15.93 -21.06
CA THR A 746 5.59 17.10 -21.97
C THR A 746 6.68 18.13 -21.70
N GLU A 747 7.00 18.34 -20.42
CA GLU A 747 8.03 19.29 -19.97
C GLU A 747 9.39 18.60 -19.72
N ASN A 748 9.47 17.28 -19.85
CA ASN A 748 10.64 16.45 -19.55
C ASN A 748 11.20 16.73 -18.13
N TYR A 749 10.33 16.67 -17.11
CA TYR A 749 10.75 16.81 -15.71
C TYR A 749 11.68 15.66 -15.29
N GLU A 750 12.58 15.95 -14.35
CA GLU A 750 13.58 14.99 -13.90
C GLU A 750 12.96 13.94 -12.95
N ILE A 751 12.97 12.68 -13.35
CA ILE A 751 12.62 11.51 -12.52
C ILE A 751 13.90 10.74 -12.16
N ALA A 752 13.93 10.05 -11.01
CA ALA A 752 15.13 9.33 -10.58
C ALA A 752 15.42 8.09 -11.44
N ASN A 753 14.40 7.30 -11.73
CA ASN A 753 14.35 6.12 -12.60
C ASN A 753 12.86 5.70 -12.75
N GLU A 754 12.60 4.59 -13.46
CA GLU A 754 11.24 4.16 -13.82
C GLU A 754 10.38 3.65 -12.63
N GLU A 755 11.02 3.22 -11.53
CA GLU A 755 10.40 2.78 -10.26
C GLU A 755 10.42 3.89 -9.18
N ALA A 756 10.52 5.16 -9.61
CA ALA A 756 10.76 6.30 -8.74
C ALA A 756 10.01 7.58 -9.17
N TYR A 757 8.79 7.41 -9.66
CA TYR A 757 7.85 8.51 -9.89
C TYR A 757 7.32 9.00 -8.53
N PRO A 758 7.50 10.28 -8.18
CA PRO A 758 7.05 10.79 -6.88
C PRO A 758 5.56 11.13 -6.92
N LEU A 759 4.77 10.42 -6.11
CA LEU A 759 3.36 10.67 -5.85
C LEU A 759 3.21 11.55 -4.61
N PHE A 760 2.47 12.66 -4.73
CA PHE A 760 2.29 13.65 -3.68
C PHE A 760 0.86 13.65 -3.16
N LEU A 761 0.63 13.06 -1.98
CA LEU A 761 -0.69 12.91 -1.38
C LEU A 761 -0.86 13.86 -0.21
N ARG A 762 -1.90 14.71 -0.22
CA ARG A 762 -2.32 15.46 0.98
C ARG A 762 -3.43 14.68 1.70
N ILE A 763 -3.21 14.44 2.98
CA ILE A 763 -4.19 13.87 3.91
C ILE A 763 -4.67 15.00 4.82
N LYS A 764 -5.99 15.16 5.00
CA LYS A 764 -6.59 16.15 5.91
C LYS A 764 -7.75 15.51 6.68
N ASN A 765 -7.66 15.45 8.01
CA ASN A 765 -8.61 14.75 8.88
C ASN A 765 -8.78 13.26 8.51
N GLY A 766 -7.67 12.58 8.20
CA GLY A 766 -7.67 11.17 7.75
C GLY A 766 -8.16 10.93 6.32
N GLU A 767 -8.83 11.90 5.69
CA GLU A 767 -9.26 11.81 4.30
C GLU A 767 -8.08 12.09 3.36
N GLY A 768 -7.81 11.16 2.43
CA GLY A 768 -6.87 11.32 1.33
C GLY A 768 -7.50 11.95 0.09
N GLY A 769 -6.73 12.07 -0.99
CA GLY A 769 -7.21 12.67 -2.25
C GLY A 769 -7.32 14.19 -2.22
N HIS A 770 -6.81 14.85 -1.19
CA HIS A 770 -6.55 16.28 -1.27
C HIS A 770 -5.25 16.55 -2.02
N THR A 771 -5.17 17.75 -2.58
CA THR A 771 -3.99 18.28 -3.26
C THR A 771 -3.08 19.03 -2.32
N VAL A 772 -1.79 19.04 -2.67
CA VAL A 772 -0.74 19.81 -2.00
C VAL A 772 -0.74 21.23 -2.58
N ASP A 773 -0.80 22.26 -1.74
CA ASP A 773 -0.84 23.65 -2.22
C ASP A 773 0.54 24.18 -2.63
N ALA A 774 0.57 25.31 -3.35
CA ALA A 774 1.82 25.90 -3.84
C ALA A 774 2.80 26.34 -2.72
N GLY A 775 2.31 26.65 -1.51
CA GLY A 775 3.13 26.93 -0.33
C GLY A 775 3.74 25.66 0.24
N GLU A 776 2.93 24.62 0.38
CA GLU A 776 3.34 23.27 0.79
C GLU A 776 4.38 22.69 -0.18
N ILE A 777 4.19 22.80 -1.51
CA ILE A 777 5.17 22.40 -2.53
C ILE A 777 6.53 23.10 -2.34
N ARG A 778 6.55 24.40 -2.02
CA ARG A 778 7.81 25.13 -1.77
C ARG A 778 8.52 24.62 -0.51
N ALA A 779 7.77 24.28 0.54
CA ALA A 779 8.33 23.66 1.74
C ALA A 779 8.90 22.26 1.44
N LEU A 780 8.19 21.43 0.65
CA LEU A 780 8.68 20.13 0.21
C LEU A 780 9.96 20.23 -0.62
N ILE A 781 10.07 21.20 -1.55
CA ILE A 781 11.30 21.43 -2.32
C ILE A 781 12.49 21.70 -1.39
N ASP A 782 12.33 22.57 -0.38
CA ASP A 782 13.40 22.86 0.57
C ASP A 782 13.72 21.63 1.46
N MET A 783 12.70 20.89 1.92
CA MET A 783 12.88 19.65 2.71
C MET A 783 13.63 18.58 1.92
N LEU A 784 13.19 18.23 0.71
CA LEU A 784 13.77 17.17 -0.13
C LEU A 784 15.22 17.47 -0.53
N ASN A 785 15.58 18.75 -0.71
CA ASN A 785 16.96 19.16 -1.00
C ASN A 785 17.89 19.13 0.24
N HIS A 786 17.36 19.35 1.45
CA HIS A 786 18.19 19.58 2.64
C HIS A 786 18.20 18.42 3.63
N LEU A 787 17.11 17.65 3.75
CA LEU A 787 17.04 16.47 4.60
C LEU A 787 18.20 15.48 4.36
N PRO A 788 18.57 15.09 3.12
CA PRO A 788 19.62 14.09 2.94
C PRO A 788 21.02 14.54 3.43
N ALA A 789 21.26 15.85 3.54
CA ALA A 789 22.48 16.38 4.16
C ALA A 789 22.36 16.40 5.69
N PHE A 790 21.17 16.71 6.23
CA PHE A 790 20.86 16.67 7.66
C PHE A 790 20.91 15.25 8.25
N LEU A 791 20.38 14.24 7.55
CA LEU A 791 20.37 12.84 7.99
C LEU A 791 21.78 12.26 8.24
N ARG A 792 22.82 12.84 7.64
CA ARG A 792 24.23 12.43 7.84
C ARG A 792 24.92 13.15 9.00
N GLN A 793 24.21 14.04 9.69
CA GLN A 793 24.75 14.75 10.84
C GLN A 793 24.50 13.99 12.13
N ASP A 794 25.38 14.25 13.09
CA ASP A 794 25.21 13.89 14.50
C ASP A 794 23.81 14.30 15.01
N ARG A 795 23.08 13.34 15.60
CA ARG A 795 21.67 13.54 15.98
C ARG A 795 21.46 14.59 17.09
N THR A 796 22.52 14.99 17.80
CA THR A 796 22.44 16.06 18.79
C THR A 796 22.36 17.47 18.19
N LYS A 797 22.57 17.63 16.88
CA LYS A 797 22.68 18.94 16.22
C LYS A 797 21.37 19.46 15.66
N GLU A 798 21.04 20.68 16.05
CA GLU A 798 20.08 21.52 15.33
C GLU A 798 20.78 22.18 14.12
N THR A 799 20.12 22.17 12.95
CA THR A 799 20.64 22.77 11.72
C THR A 799 19.65 23.77 11.15
N THR A 800 20.03 25.04 11.09
CA THR A 800 19.33 26.02 10.25
C THR A 800 19.90 25.96 8.83
N VAL A 801 19.03 25.76 7.84
CA VAL A 801 19.40 25.78 6.42
C VAL A 801 18.68 26.93 5.72
N HIS A 802 19.41 27.72 4.94
CA HIS A 802 18.83 28.76 4.10
C HIS A 802 18.39 28.16 2.76
N GLY A 803 17.16 28.46 2.35
CA GLY A 803 16.56 27.93 1.11
C GLY A 803 17.25 28.42 -0.16
N VAL A 804 16.80 27.89 -1.29
CA VAL A 804 17.37 28.19 -2.61
C VAL A 804 17.25 29.69 -2.92
N ALA A 805 18.34 30.28 -3.45
CA ALA A 805 18.40 31.71 -3.75
C ALA A 805 17.20 32.20 -4.59
N GLY A 806 16.31 32.97 -3.94
CA GLY A 806 15.05 33.44 -4.52
C GLY A 806 13.83 33.16 -3.64
N THR A 807 13.87 32.14 -2.78
CA THR A 807 12.88 31.97 -1.70
C THR A 807 13.39 32.64 -0.42
N ALA A 808 12.49 33.32 0.32
CA ALA A 808 12.81 33.90 1.63
C ALA A 808 12.72 32.87 2.77
N SER A 809 12.64 31.58 2.44
CA SER A 809 12.54 30.47 3.37
C SER A 809 13.89 30.12 3.98
N HIS A 810 13.86 29.82 5.27
CA HIS A 810 14.86 29.01 5.95
C HIS A 810 14.12 27.86 6.61
N LEU A 811 14.76 26.70 6.69
CA LEU A 811 14.28 25.56 7.47
C LEU A 811 15.13 25.41 8.72
N GLU A 812 14.50 25.26 9.86
CA GLU A 812 15.14 24.77 11.08
C GLU A 812 14.83 23.28 11.21
N LEU A 813 15.89 22.45 11.21
CA LEU A 813 15.83 21.00 11.28
C LEU A 813 16.40 20.55 12.63
N GLN A 814 15.64 19.81 13.43
CA GLN A 814 16.11 19.21 14.68
C GLN A 814 15.56 17.79 14.82
N TRP A 815 16.42 16.85 15.21
CA TRP A 815 15.98 15.53 15.66
C TRP A 815 15.16 15.65 16.94
N ILE A 816 14.15 14.81 17.08
CA ILE A 816 13.29 14.74 18.27
C ILE A 816 13.16 13.28 18.71
N SER A 817 13.32 13.03 20.02
CA SER A 817 12.96 11.74 20.60
C SER A 817 11.45 11.53 20.52
N VAL A 818 11.01 10.30 20.28
CA VAL A 818 9.59 9.92 20.34
C VAL A 818 9.13 9.86 21.79
#